data_AF-U9UGJ5-F1
#
_entry.id   AF-U9UGJ5-F1
#
_cell.length_a   1.000
_cell.length_b   1.000
_cell.length_c   1.000
_cell.angle_alpha   90.00
_cell.angle_beta   90.00
_cell.angle_gamma   90.00
#
_symmetry.space_group_name_H-M   'P 1'
#
loop_
_entity.id
_entity.type
_entity.pdbx_description
1 polymer ?
#
loop_
_entity_poly.entity_id
_entity_poly.type
_entity_poly.pdbx_seq_one_letter_code
_entity_poly.pdbx_strand_id
1 'polypeptide(L)'
;MDQDAISGTNEIDQTNTTEAKYVYYTEKRHISTTVQNREEGSVQDWRMRERLKTVSGALVLCLNIGVDPPDVVKPSPCAKLECWVDPFALPPAKALDAIGKNLQAQYEQLSIRTRYRQYLDPSVDEMKKFCTNLRKSAKEERILFHYNGHGVPKPTASGEIWCFNKHFTQYIPVSLGDLQSWLGSPCVYVYDCSAAGNILESFKRFAEQRYIEAARAESSSTPQAPPNIQLAACGPNETLPMHPDLPADLFTSCLTSPIEIALRWFVLQNPLPSSLTVDMVLKLPGRLQDRRTPLGELNWIFTAITDTIAWNVLPRDLFKQLFRQDLMVAALFRNFLLAERIMRRYQCNPMSHPQLPPTYDHPMWDSWDLAVDMCLAQLPALLNADDGGPEVEYKHSSFFDEQLTAFQVWLSRGSVSLKPPEQLPIVLQVLLSQVHRSRALGLLSKYLDLGPRAVSLALSIGIFPYVLKLLQSPAADLKPPLVFIWTRILAVDRSCQQDLLKDNGYTYFVNILSPSSMLNIQNESEHRAMCSFILAIFCTNFNQGQVACKKANVLHACLARISDVDALLRQWACLCIGQYWTNYVDAKSEGIENQAHIKLFNLLLDPVPEVRAAALYALGTFIGDLNRTEQIVNIEQNIAISALDAINDASPIVRRELVIALSHIVNAYAEQFTRAAYEELQEIRRRNSTARQPAVRSSSVYTCIWKALLNLSADPDVEVSQLASTVIDYIHDQLLESHHAENVALTIRQVLQEQSSQESETFRQFLNRPPPADGVLPLKSKFFDWSCEYFREPQMRPAESEQQGSIDDNERSWRRRRNESIIESTRPLKEVAGSSRWNKQIAFFNNDSEPTRLLFHQFEPHLIVANDKDMISVWNWRKHYNTHSFSNGNPLGSKITTLKFINEDEISMLLTGSSDGVVRIYRNYSLPSSTELVTSWRAMPEIMANNQRSGLVAEWQQDRGVLLVGGDHNMVRVWDAPREITINLIPTRTGSPITSLTSDGGDIFVAGFADGAIRVYDKRIQPRDAMILTSKEHKNTITKVVWQSGAGRELVSGSKSGEIKLWDIRVSHSKLTIFDSNTSEMNALDVHHHANVVASVYSNQLIKVWNTNTGANLSVTRYNTGFLGWGAQVTSLALAGHHMVMAIGATDNYLSLYGVANN
;
A
#
# COMPACT_ATOMS: atom_id res chain seq x y z
N MET A 1 -9.11 53.39 -47.10
CA MET A 1 -8.55 52.28 -47.89
C MET A 1 -8.52 51.03 -47.05
N ASP A 2 -9.49 50.13 -47.02
CA ASP A 2 -10.93 50.04 -47.37
C ASP A 2 -11.33 48.69 -46.72
N GLN A 3 -12.32 48.69 -45.83
CA GLN A 3 -13.68 48.14 -46.05
C GLN A 3 -13.76 46.87 -46.93
N ASP A 4 -14.18 45.77 -46.26
CA ASP A 4 -15.22 44.80 -46.64
C ASP A 4 -14.80 43.32 -46.62
N ALA A 5 -15.39 42.56 -45.69
CA ALA A 5 -16.22 41.38 -45.97
C ALA A 5 -16.65 40.69 -44.66
N ILE A 6 -17.89 40.92 -44.28
CA ILE A 6 -18.67 40.13 -43.33
C ILE A 6 -19.21 38.90 -44.08
N SER A 7 -18.94 37.68 -43.60
CA SER A 7 -19.78 36.52 -43.90
C SER A 7 -19.64 35.41 -42.85
N GLY A 8 -20.68 35.31 -42.00
CA GLY A 8 -21.23 34.10 -41.39
C GLY A 8 -20.31 32.97 -40.92
N THR A 9 -20.07 32.93 -39.61
CA THR A 9 -19.90 31.66 -38.88
C THR A 9 -20.83 31.68 -37.68
N ASN A 10 -21.75 30.72 -37.66
CA ASN A 10 -22.72 30.46 -36.61
C ASN A 10 -22.09 30.60 -35.22
N GLU A 11 -22.72 31.40 -34.36
CA GLU A 11 -22.54 31.33 -32.91
C GLU A 11 -22.95 29.92 -32.45
N ILE A 12 -21.96 29.03 -32.38
CA ILE A 12 -22.07 27.84 -31.55
C ILE A 12 -21.90 28.34 -30.13
N ASP A 13 -23.00 28.36 -29.38
CA ASP A 13 -23.05 28.56 -27.93
C ASP A 13 -21.89 27.81 -27.26
N GLN A 14 -20.85 28.55 -26.86
CA GLN A 14 -19.74 28.06 -26.04
C GLN A 14 -20.17 27.91 -24.57
N THR A 15 -21.27 27.22 -24.30
CA THR A 15 -21.76 26.94 -22.93
C THR A 15 -21.51 25.52 -22.45
N ASN A 16 -20.87 24.66 -23.26
CA ASN A 16 -20.46 23.32 -22.84
C ASN A 16 -18.97 23.28 -22.45
N THR A 17 -18.56 24.09 -21.47
CA THR A 17 -17.50 23.63 -20.57
C THR A 17 -18.11 22.55 -19.70
N THR A 18 -17.75 21.29 -19.92
CA THR A 18 -18.13 20.18 -19.04
C THR A 18 -17.67 20.51 -17.62
N GLU A 19 -18.56 21.05 -16.79
CA GLU A 19 -18.32 21.25 -15.37
C GLU A 19 -17.86 19.91 -14.78
N ALA A 20 -16.74 19.91 -14.07
CA ALA A 20 -16.22 18.72 -13.42
C ALA A 20 -17.27 18.25 -12.40
N LYS A 21 -18.04 17.22 -12.75
CA LYS A 21 -19.02 16.60 -11.85
C LYS A 21 -18.29 15.85 -10.76
N TYR A 22 -18.61 16.15 -9.51
CA TYR A 22 -18.00 15.52 -8.35
C TYR A 22 -18.52 14.10 -8.13
N VAL A 23 -17.62 13.21 -7.69
CA VAL A 23 -17.89 11.80 -7.37
C VAL A 23 -17.61 11.60 -5.87
N TYR A 24 -18.54 10.99 -5.15
CA TYR A 24 -18.46 10.81 -3.69
C TYR A 24 -18.37 9.33 -3.30
N TYR A 25 -17.81 9.03 -2.12
CA TYR A 25 -17.65 7.67 -1.58
C TYR A 25 -16.83 6.72 -2.47
N THR A 26 -15.84 7.26 -3.19
CA THR A 26 -14.91 6.48 -4.02
C THR A 26 -13.47 6.51 -3.49
N GLU A 27 -13.22 7.14 -2.35
CA GLU A 27 -11.90 7.11 -1.71
C GLU A 27 -11.51 5.70 -1.26
N LYS A 28 -10.20 5.47 -1.05
CA LYS A 28 -9.66 4.15 -0.67
C LYS A 28 -10.30 3.55 0.59
N ARG A 29 -10.74 4.39 1.54
CA ARG A 29 -11.44 3.94 2.77
C ARG A 29 -12.81 3.28 2.50
N HIS A 30 -13.42 3.54 1.34
CA HIS A 30 -14.72 3.00 0.91
C HIS A 30 -14.57 1.80 -0.02
N ILE A 31 -13.35 1.50 -0.44
CA ILE A 31 -13.07 0.32 -1.24
C ILE A 31 -12.98 -0.83 -0.26
N SER A 32 -13.85 -1.83 -0.41
CA SER A 32 -13.72 -3.09 0.32
C SER A 32 -12.37 -3.68 -0.04
N THR A 33 -11.38 -3.43 0.81
CA THR A 33 -10.27 -4.34 0.98
C THR A 33 -10.90 -5.60 1.54
N THR A 34 -11.43 -6.43 0.63
CA THR A 34 -11.03 -7.82 0.72
C THR A 34 -9.51 -7.74 0.75
N VAL A 35 -8.97 -7.70 1.97
CA VAL A 35 -7.69 -8.26 2.28
C VAL A 35 -7.87 -9.74 1.95
N GLN A 36 -8.01 -10.06 0.65
CA GLN A 36 -7.29 -11.19 0.12
C GLN A 36 -5.94 -10.98 0.73
N ASN A 37 -5.55 -11.93 1.57
CA ASN A 37 -4.18 -12.17 1.93
C ASN A 37 -3.36 -12.00 0.64
N ARG A 38 -2.98 -10.76 0.31
CA ARG A 38 -1.80 -10.46 -0.49
C ARG A 38 -0.79 -10.99 0.47
N GLU A 39 -0.51 -12.28 0.31
CA GLU A 39 0.42 -13.05 1.12
C GLU A 39 1.51 -12.05 1.44
N GLU A 40 1.72 -11.75 2.73
CA GLU A 40 2.89 -11.02 3.16
C GLU A 40 4.03 -11.84 2.60
N GLY A 41 4.44 -11.52 1.37
CA GLY A 41 5.30 -12.37 0.58
C GLY A 41 6.56 -12.35 1.39
N SER A 42 6.82 -13.46 2.07
CA SER A 42 7.76 -13.53 3.18
C SER A 42 8.99 -12.78 2.74
N VAL A 43 9.28 -11.62 3.35
CA VAL A 43 10.36 -10.75 2.87
C VAL A 43 11.58 -11.64 2.77
N GLN A 44 12.00 -11.90 1.52
CA GLN A 44 13.04 -12.87 1.27
C GLN A 44 14.27 -12.41 2.06
N ASP A 45 14.79 -13.27 2.94
CA ASP A 45 15.81 -12.85 3.89
C ASP A 45 17.04 -12.30 3.14
N TRP A 46 17.15 -10.98 3.13
CA TRP A 46 18.23 -10.25 2.46
C TRP A 46 19.37 -9.97 3.43
N ARG A 47 19.14 -10.17 4.74
CA ARG A 47 20.14 -9.95 5.78
C ARG A 47 21.17 -11.08 5.74
N MET A 48 22.44 -10.69 5.74
CA MET A 48 23.54 -11.64 5.87
C MET A 48 23.74 -11.98 7.36
N ARG A 49 23.18 -13.11 7.81
CA ARG A 49 23.23 -13.55 9.22
C ARG A 49 24.65 -13.86 9.70
N GLU A 50 25.49 -14.45 8.84
CA GLU A 50 26.88 -14.81 9.15
C GLU A 50 27.87 -14.16 8.17
N ARG A 51 28.64 -13.18 8.67
CA ARG A 51 29.75 -12.57 7.91
C ARG A 51 31.04 -13.36 8.18
N LEU A 52 31.28 -14.40 7.39
CA LEU A 52 32.57 -15.09 7.35
C LEU A 52 33.65 -14.16 6.79
N LYS A 53 34.86 -14.19 7.37
CA LYS A 53 35.98 -13.36 6.90
C LYS A 53 37.19 -14.23 6.57
N THR A 54 37.87 -13.92 5.48
CA THR A 54 39.17 -14.51 5.17
C THR A 54 40.29 -13.82 5.97
N VAL A 55 40.73 -14.46 7.05
CA VAL A 55 41.69 -13.86 8.00
C VAL A 55 43.14 -14.22 7.66
N SER A 56 43.39 -15.41 7.11
CA SER A 56 44.74 -15.89 6.79
C SER A 56 44.81 -16.44 5.36
N GLY A 57 45.96 -16.25 4.69
CA GLY A 57 46.24 -16.78 3.35
C GLY A 57 47.56 -17.55 3.31
N ALA A 58 47.55 -18.75 2.73
CA ALA A 58 48.72 -19.54 2.39
C ALA A 58 49.01 -19.40 0.90
N LEU A 59 50.22 -18.95 0.55
CA LEU A 59 50.69 -18.83 -0.82
C LEU A 59 51.74 -19.92 -1.05
N VAL A 60 51.34 -21.04 -1.64
CA VAL A 60 52.19 -22.19 -1.93
C VAL A 60 52.64 -22.14 -3.37
N LEU A 61 53.94 -21.93 -3.59
CA LEU A 61 54.56 -21.85 -4.90
C LEU A 61 55.46 -23.05 -5.11
N CYS A 62 55.17 -23.88 -6.12
CA CYS A 62 55.96 -25.03 -6.52
C CYS A 62 56.48 -24.82 -7.96
N LEU A 63 57.61 -24.14 -8.11
CA LEU A 63 58.09 -23.58 -9.38
C LEU A 63 59.42 -24.17 -9.86
N ASN A 64 60.32 -24.54 -8.95
CA ASN A 64 61.65 -25.12 -9.25
C ASN A 64 62.33 -24.46 -10.48
N ILE A 65 62.59 -23.16 -10.37
CA ILE A 65 63.00 -22.30 -11.48
C ILE A 65 64.25 -22.86 -12.19
N GLY A 66 64.11 -23.14 -13.49
CA GLY A 66 65.18 -23.66 -14.36
C GLY A 66 65.10 -25.15 -14.66
N VAL A 67 64.18 -25.90 -14.04
CA VAL A 67 63.94 -27.32 -14.31
C VAL A 67 62.47 -27.54 -14.65
N ASP A 68 62.19 -27.92 -15.91
CA ASP A 68 60.83 -28.17 -16.36
C ASP A 68 60.35 -29.58 -15.94
N PRO A 69 59.07 -29.73 -15.52
CA PRO A 69 58.51 -31.03 -15.19
C PRO A 69 58.34 -31.91 -16.45
N PRO A 70 58.35 -33.24 -16.31
CA PRO A 70 58.36 -34.17 -17.44
C PRO A 70 57.09 -34.12 -18.32
N ASP A 71 55.98 -33.59 -17.80
CA ASP A 71 54.66 -33.63 -18.44
C ASP A 71 54.33 -32.37 -19.27
N VAL A 72 55.25 -31.40 -19.33
CA VAL A 72 55.03 -30.08 -19.91
C VAL A 72 56.08 -29.79 -20.98
N VAL A 73 55.65 -29.73 -22.24
CA VAL A 73 56.51 -29.36 -23.37
C VAL A 73 56.35 -27.86 -23.64
N LYS A 74 57.41 -27.07 -23.41
CA LYS A 74 57.42 -25.63 -23.66
C LYS A 74 57.81 -25.31 -25.12
N PRO A 75 56.99 -24.56 -25.88
CA PRO A 75 57.38 -24.06 -27.20
C PRO A 75 58.45 -22.96 -27.07
N SER A 76 59.19 -22.67 -28.14
CA SER A 76 60.12 -21.52 -28.19
C SER A 76 59.68 -20.56 -29.29
N PRO A 77 59.27 -19.31 -28.98
CA PRO A 77 59.20 -18.68 -27.65
C PRO A 77 57.97 -19.14 -26.81
N CYS A 78 58.11 -19.16 -25.48
CA CYS A 78 57.04 -19.45 -24.52
C CYS A 78 56.74 -18.26 -23.61
N ALA A 79 55.58 -18.30 -22.95
CA ALA A 79 55.24 -17.46 -21.79
C ALA A 79 56.25 -17.69 -20.66
N LYS A 80 56.83 -16.61 -20.13
CA LYS A 80 57.88 -16.67 -19.09
C LYS A 80 57.56 -15.92 -17.80
N LEU A 81 56.78 -14.85 -17.89
CA LEU A 81 56.53 -13.98 -16.72
C LEU A 81 55.69 -14.72 -15.69
N GLU A 82 56.12 -14.68 -14.43
CA GLU A 82 55.34 -15.13 -13.28
C GLU A 82 55.23 -14.00 -12.27
N CYS A 83 54.01 -13.67 -11.86
CA CYS A 83 53.69 -12.54 -10.99
C CYS A 83 54.36 -11.23 -11.46
N TRP A 84 54.38 -11.04 -12.80
CA TRP A 84 55.03 -9.94 -13.51
C TRP A 84 56.57 -9.84 -13.34
N VAL A 85 57.22 -10.93 -12.91
CA VAL A 85 58.68 -11.04 -12.83
C VAL A 85 59.16 -12.01 -13.91
N ASP A 86 60.25 -11.67 -14.61
CA ASP A 86 60.95 -12.64 -15.45
C ASP A 86 61.83 -13.55 -14.56
N PRO A 87 61.49 -14.85 -14.42
CA PRO A 87 62.23 -15.76 -13.56
C PRO A 87 63.67 -16.01 -14.03
N PHE A 88 63.98 -15.74 -15.30
CA PHE A 88 65.32 -15.92 -15.88
C PHE A 88 66.19 -14.66 -15.83
N ALA A 89 65.61 -13.50 -15.49
CA ALA A 89 66.36 -12.25 -15.34
C ALA A 89 67.17 -12.19 -14.03
N LEU A 90 66.84 -13.02 -13.04
CA LEU A 90 67.48 -13.10 -11.73
C LEU A 90 67.96 -14.52 -11.43
N PRO A 91 68.93 -14.71 -10.51
CA PRO A 91 69.28 -16.05 -10.03
C PRO A 91 68.06 -16.77 -9.42
N PRO A 92 67.88 -18.09 -9.60
CA PRO A 92 66.66 -18.83 -9.25
C PRO A 92 66.11 -18.56 -7.83
N ALA A 93 66.97 -18.57 -6.81
CA ALA A 93 66.55 -18.30 -5.43
C ALA A 93 66.05 -16.87 -5.20
N LYS A 94 66.64 -15.88 -5.89
CA LYS A 94 66.20 -14.47 -5.82
C LYS A 94 64.94 -14.24 -6.67
N ALA A 95 64.84 -14.92 -7.80
CA ALA A 95 63.64 -14.90 -8.63
C ALA A 95 62.43 -15.45 -7.85
N LEU A 96 62.59 -16.59 -7.17
CA LEU A 96 61.53 -17.21 -6.37
C LEU A 96 61.06 -16.32 -5.21
N ASP A 97 61.99 -15.68 -4.49
CA ASP A 97 61.65 -14.70 -3.43
C ASP A 97 60.97 -13.44 -3.99
N ALA A 98 61.40 -12.95 -5.15
CA ALA A 98 60.75 -11.82 -5.82
C ALA A 98 59.33 -12.13 -6.28
N ILE A 99 59.10 -13.31 -6.88
CA ILE A 99 57.78 -13.80 -7.28
C ILE A 99 56.87 -13.93 -6.06
N GLY A 100 57.35 -14.56 -4.98
CA GLY A 100 56.59 -14.70 -3.73
C GLY A 100 56.17 -13.37 -3.11
N LYS A 101 57.09 -12.39 -3.05
CA LYS A 101 56.80 -11.04 -2.56
C LYS A 101 55.81 -10.29 -3.43
N ASN A 102 55.94 -10.37 -4.75
CA ASN A 102 55.00 -9.75 -5.67
C ASN A 102 53.61 -10.36 -5.55
N LEU A 103 53.49 -11.69 -5.51
CA LEU A 103 52.21 -12.36 -5.34
C LEU A 103 51.52 -11.96 -4.02
N GLN A 104 52.28 -11.88 -2.93
CA GLN A 104 51.76 -11.38 -1.66
C GLN A 104 51.26 -9.94 -1.80
N ALA A 105 52.03 -9.05 -2.41
CA ALA A 105 51.64 -7.67 -2.61
C ALA A 105 50.36 -7.54 -3.45
N GLN A 106 50.18 -8.36 -4.48
CA GLN A 106 48.96 -8.36 -5.30
C GLN A 106 47.73 -8.80 -4.48
N TYR A 107 47.86 -9.85 -3.65
CA TYR A 107 46.77 -10.27 -2.76
C TYR A 107 46.47 -9.23 -1.65
N GLU A 108 47.49 -8.54 -1.14
CA GLU A 108 47.33 -7.43 -0.20
C GLU A 108 46.54 -6.26 -0.81
N GLN A 109 46.66 -6.01 -2.12
CA GLN A 109 45.84 -5.02 -2.82
C GLN A 109 44.35 -5.41 -2.84
N LEU A 110 44.02 -6.70 -2.93
CA LEU A 110 42.64 -7.19 -2.87
C LEU A 110 42.06 -7.13 -1.45
N SER A 111 42.87 -7.51 -0.44
CA SER A 111 42.50 -7.46 0.97
C SER A 111 43.71 -7.18 1.85
N ILE A 112 43.79 -5.94 2.34
CA ILE A 112 44.86 -5.48 3.25
C ILE A 112 44.75 -6.14 4.64
N ARG A 113 43.56 -6.63 5.01
CA ARG A 113 43.29 -7.15 6.37
C ARG A 113 43.71 -8.60 6.57
N THR A 114 43.95 -9.33 5.49
CA THR A 114 44.29 -10.76 5.51
C THR A 114 45.78 -10.93 5.74
N ARG A 115 46.17 -11.88 6.61
CA ARG A 115 47.59 -12.17 6.89
C ARG A 115 48.10 -13.25 5.94
N TYR A 116 49.02 -12.90 5.06
CA TYR A 116 49.60 -13.84 4.09
C TYR A 116 50.88 -14.47 4.63
N ARG A 117 51.10 -15.73 4.25
CA ARG A 117 52.35 -16.46 4.47
C ARG A 117 52.76 -17.14 3.17
N GLN A 118 54.01 -16.91 2.79
CA GLN A 118 54.62 -17.49 1.60
C GLN A 118 55.30 -18.81 1.92
N TYR A 119 55.13 -19.79 1.05
CA TYR A 119 55.71 -21.12 1.12
C TYR A 119 56.31 -21.44 -0.25
N LEU A 120 57.62 -21.25 -0.36
CA LEU A 120 58.38 -21.35 -1.59
C LEU A 120 59.02 -22.74 -1.70
N ASP A 121 58.66 -23.48 -2.74
CA ASP A 121 59.04 -24.87 -3.02
C ASP A 121 59.04 -25.78 -1.76
N PRO A 122 57.90 -25.91 -1.03
CA PRO A 122 57.88 -26.60 0.25
C PRO A 122 57.96 -28.11 0.13
N SER A 123 58.46 -28.75 1.19
CA SER A 123 58.33 -30.20 1.39
C SER A 123 56.97 -30.59 2.01
N VAL A 124 56.57 -31.86 1.88
CA VAL A 124 55.29 -32.35 2.42
C VAL A 124 55.16 -32.15 3.94
N ASP A 125 56.25 -32.39 4.69
CA ASP A 125 56.27 -32.19 6.14
C ASP A 125 56.08 -30.72 6.53
N GLU A 126 56.66 -29.82 5.74
CA GLU A 126 56.51 -28.37 5.91
C GLU A 126 55.09 -27.94 5.58
N MET A 127 54.54 -28.39 4.44
CA MET A 127 53.17 -28.13 4.02
C MET A 127 52.14 -28.57 5.08
N LYS A 128 52.30 -29.77 5.67
CA LYS A 128 51.44 -30.27 6.75
C LYS A 128 51.52 -29.39 8.00
N LYS A 129 52.72 -29.04 8.45
CA LYS A 129 52.92 -28.15 9.61
C LYS A 129 52.31 -26.78 9.37
N PHE A 130 52.44 -26.23 8.16
CA PHE A 130 51.90 -24.93 7.80
C PHE A 130 50.38 -24.92 7.78
N CYS A 131 49.76 -25.87 7.09
CA CYS A 131 48.30 -25.99 7.00
C CYS A 131 47.66 -26.16 8.39
N THR A 132 48.20 -27.07 9.21
CA THR A 132 47.68 -27.31 10.57
C THR A 132 47.86 -26.10 11.49
N ASN A 133 48.98 -25.36 11.38
CA ASN A 133 49.20 -24.13 12.15
C ASN A 133 48.28 -22.99 11.71
N LEU A 134 47.99 -22.86 10.42
CA LEU A 134 47.06 -21.87 9.89
C LEU A 134 45.63 -22.11 10.38
N ARG A 135 45.15 -23.36 10.35
CA ARG A 135 43.84 -23.71 10.94
C ARG A 135 43.79 -23.44 12.44
N LYS A 136 44.82 -23.82 13.20
CA LYS A 136 44.92 -23.49 14.63
C LYS A 136 44.83 -21.97 14.89
N SER A 137 45.45 -21.16 14.03
CA SER A 137 45.41 -19.70 14.16
C SER A 137 44.09 -19.07 13.73
N ALA A 138 43.43 -19.59 12.69
CA ALA A 138 42.21 -19.03 12.13
C ALA A 138 40.93 -19.47 12.87
N LYS A 139 40.97 -20.57 13.63
CA LYS A 139 39.81 -21.16 14.32
C LYS A 139 38.69 -21.46 13.31
N GLU A 140 37.55 -20.78 13.44
CA GLU A 140 36.35 -20.92 12.61
C GLU A 140 36.32 -19.96 11.42
N GLU A 141 37.30 -19.05 11.30
CA GLU A 141 37.39 -18.11 10.19
C GLU A 141 37.91 -18.79 8.92
N ARG A 142 37.71 -18.12 7.79
CA ARG A 142 38.05 -18.64 6.46
C ARG A 142 39.55 -18.48 6.17
N ILE A 143 40.13 -19.51 5.54
CA ILE A 143 41.53 -19.52 5.10
C ILE A 143 41.58 -19.54 3.57
N LEU A 144 42.40 -18.68 2.98
CA LEU A 144 42.77 -18.75 1.57
C LEU A 144 43.96 -19.70 1.40
N PHE A 145 43.88 -20.63 0.46
CA PHE A 145 44.96 -21.50 0.06
C PHE A 145 45.19 -21.34 -1.44
N HIS A 146 46.30 -20.72 -1.81
CA HIS A 146 46.73 -20.56 -3.19
C HIS A 146 47.84 -21.56 -3.48
N TYR A 147 47.68 -22.36 -4.53
CA TYR A 147 48.66 -23.34 -4.99
C TYR A 147 49.00 -23.07 -6.45
N ASN A 148 50.26 -22.74 -6.70
CA ASN A 148 50.84 -22.66 -8.03
C ASN A 148 51.73 -23.89 -8.25
N GLY A 149 51.40 -24.68 -9.28
CA GLY A 149 52.04 -25.96 -9.58
C GLY A 149 52.76 -26.01 -10.92
N HIS A 150 53.35 -24.91 -11.40
CA HIS A 150 54.00 -24.89 -12.73
C HIS A 150 55.31 -25.68 -12.82
N GLY A 151 56.04 -25.83 -11.73
CA GLY A 151 57.33 -26.53 -11.66
C GLY A 151 57.23 -28.02 -11.34
N VAL A 152 56.02 -28.55 -11.27
CA VAL A 152 55.73 -29.93 -10.84
C VAL A 152 54.83 -30.65 -11.85
N PRO A 153 54.77 -32.00 -11.83
CA PRO A 153 53.86 -32.79 -12.66
C PRO A 153 52.38 -32.39 -12.52
N LYS A 154 51.57 -32.77 -13.52
CA LYS A 154 50.12 -32.46 -13.49
C LYS A 154 49.41 -33.21 -12.36
N PRO A 155 48.35 -32.65 -11.76
CA PRO A 155 47.54 -33.35 -10.77
C PRO A 155 46.93 -34.63 -11.35
N THR A 156 46.94 -35.70 -10.55
CA THR A 156 46.46 -37.02 -10.97
C THR A 156 44.94 -37.12 -10.85
N ALA A 157 44.33 -38.00 -11.66
CA ALA A 157 42.89 -38.30 -11.56
C ALA A 157 42.52 -39.02 -10.25
N SER A 158 43.50 -39.55 -9.50
CA SER A 158 43.33 -40.09 -8.14
C SER A 158 43.22 -38.99 -7.07
N GLY A 159 43.48 -37.73 -7.43
CA GLY A 159 43.36 -36.59 -6.52
C GLY A 159 44.61 -36.33 -5.69
N GLU A 160 45.77 -36.28 -6.35
CA GLU A 160 47.04 -35.90 -5.73
C GLU A 160 47.59 -34.62 -6.36
N ILE A 161 48.16 -33.75 -5.53
CA ILE A 161 48.97 -32.59 -5.94
C ILE A 161 50.43 -32.86 -5.59
N TRP A 162 51.36 -32.14 -6.22
CA TRP A 162 52.79 -32.44 -6.10
C TRP A 162 53.55 -31.35 -5.33
N CYS A 163 54.48 -31.80 -4.49
CA CYS A 163 55.45 -30.97 -3.77
C CYS A 163 56.85 -31.56 -3.91
N PHE A 164 57.87 -30.94 -3.32
CA PHE A 164 59.24 -31.40 -3.39
C PHE A 164 59.65 -32.24 -2.18
N ASN A 165 60.73 -33.00 -2.32
CA ASN A 165 61.49 -33.47 -1.16
C ASN A 165 62.50 -32.40 -0.72
N LYS A 166 63.09 -32.54 0.47
CA LYS A 166 64.03 -31.55 1.05
C LYS A 166 65.27 -31.24 0.19
N HIS A 167 65.59 -32.11 -0.77
CA HIS A 167 66.78 -31.99 -1.63
C HIS A 167 66.42 -31.66 -3.09
N PHE A 168 65.15 -31.39 -3.41
CA PHE A 168 64.64 -31.10 -4.76
C PHE A 168 64.98 -32.16 -5.83
N THR A 169 65.14 -33.42 -5.42
CA THR A 169 65.48 -34.53 -6.34
C THR A 169 64.28 -35.34 -6.82
N GLN A 170 63.15 -35.28 -6.10
CA GLN A 170 61.94 -36.04 -6.40
C GLN A 170 60.68 -35.21 -6.14
N TYR A 171 59.67 -35.42 -6.98
CA TYR A 171 58.31 -34.94 -6.75
C TYR A 171 57.58 -35.91 -5.82
N ILE A 172 56.99 -35.40 -4.74
CA ILE A 172 56.27 -36.17 -3.74
C ILE A 172 54.76 -35.87 -3.87
N PRO A 173 53.90 -36.89 -4.02
CA PRO A 173 52.46 -36.69 -4.11
C PRO A 173 51.86 -36.39 -2.72
N VAL A 174 50.91 -35.47 -2.69
CA VAL A 174 50.10 -35.10 -1.52
C VAL A 174 48.63 -35.36 -1.85
N SER A 175 48.00 -36.24 -1.08
CA SER A 175 46.58 -36.55 -1.23
C SER A 175 45.71 -35.34 -0.87
N LEU A 176 44.69 -35.05 -1.69
CA LEU A 176 43.71 -34.00 -1.38
C LEU A 176 42.91 -34.29 -0.11
N GLY A 177 42.71 -35.57 0.25
CA GLY A 177 42.09 -35.96 1.52
C GLY A 177 42.91 -35.52 2.73
N ASP A 178 44.24 -35.62 2.64
CA ASP A 178 45.15 -35.13 3.68
C ASP A 178 45.11 -33.61 3.78
N LEU A 179 45.13 -32.91 2.64
CA LEU A 179 45.03 -31.45 2.59
C LEU A 179 43.73 -30.94 3.23
N GLN A 180 42.59 -31.58 2.92
CA GLN A 180 41.30 -31.29 3.55
C GLN A 180 41.35 -31.49 5.07
N SER A 181 42.04 -32.53 5.54
CA SER A 181 42.19 -32.80 6.97
C SER A 181 43.03 -31.74 7.69
N TRP A 182 44.06 -31.20 7.02
CA TRP A 182 44.98 -30.24 7.62
C TRP A 182 44.36 -28.84 7.71
N LEU A 183 43.64 -28.41 6.67
CA LEU A 183 43.05 -27.09 6.56
C LEU A 183 41.63 -27.00 7.08
N GLY A 184 40.87 -28.09 7.17
CA GLY A 184 39.48 -28.07 7.66
C GLY A 184 38.53 -27.20 6.83
N SER A 185 37.43 -26.75 7.45
CA SER A 185 36.46 -25.81 6.86
C SER A 185 36.24 -24.62 7.82
N PRO A 186 35.89 -23.41 7.33
CA PRO A 186 35.74 -23.01 5.92
C PRO A 186 37.08 -22.61 5.24
N CYS A 187 37.22 -22.91 3.95
CA CYS A 187 38.40 -22.57 3.13
C CYS A 187 38.05 -22.10 1.71
N VAL A 188 38.93 -21.28 1.12
CA VAL A 188 38.93 -20.87 -0.30
C VAL A 188 40.21 -21.39 -0.93
N TYR A 189 40.09 -22.15 -2.02
CA TYR A 189 41.22 -22.72 -2.74
C TYR A 189 41.37 -22.08 -4.11
N VAL A 190 42.61 -21.75 -4.49
CA VAL A 190 42.98 -21.27 -5.83
C VAL A 190 44.06 -22.20 -6.36
N TYR A 191 43.80 -22.87 -7.48
CA TYR A 191 44.72 -23.81 -8.10
C TYR A 191 45.15 -23.30 -9.47
N ASP A 192 46.40 -22.84 -9.56
CA ASP A 192 47.04 -22.45 -10.81
C ASP A 192 48.01 -23.54 -11.28
N CYS A 193 47.49 -24.45 -12.10
CA CYS A 193 48.25 -25.54 -12.70
C CYS A 193 47.50 -26.10 -13.92
N SER A 194 48.22 -26.85 -14.77
CA SER A 194 47.59 -27.63 -15.84
C SER A 194 46.81 -28.81 -15.26
N ALA A 195 45.73 -29.24 -15.91
CA ALA A 195 44.80 -30.27 -15.42
C ALA A 195 44.17 -30.00 -14.03
N ALA A 196 44.00 -28.73 -13.64
CA ALA A 196 43.46 -28.34 -12.34
C ALA A 196 42.03 -28.86 -12.08
N GLY A 197 41.25 -29.17 -13.13
CA GLY A 197 39.93 -29.78 -12.99
C GLY A 197 39.95 -31.14 -12.27
N ASN A 198 41.03 -31.92 -12.38
CA ASN A 198 41.21 -33.18 -11.65
C ASN A 198 41.19 -32.96 -10.14
N ILE A 199 41.73 -31.83 -9.67
CA ILE A 199 41.73 -31.45 -8.26
C ILE A 199 40.29 -31.20 -7.81
N LEU A 200 39.51 -30.44 -8.58
CA LEU A 200 38.15 -30.05 -8.22
C LEU A 200 37.21 -31.27 -8.10
N GLU A 201 37.27 -32.19 -9.06
CA GLU A 201 36.46 -33.40 -9.07
C GLU A 201 36.83 -34.35 -7.93
N SER A 202 38.14 -34.59 -7.75
CA SER A 202 38.63 -35.46 -6.67
C SER A 202 38.34 -34.89 -5.29
N PHE A 203 38.49 -33.58 -5.10
CA PHE A 203 38.19 -32.91 -3.83
C PHE A 203 36.73 -33.07 -3.42
N LYS A 204 35.79 -32.93 -4.38
CA LYS A 204 34.35 -33.18 -4.13
C LYS A 204 34.10 -34.62 -3.71
N ARG A 205 34.69 -35.58 -4.43
CA ARG A 205 34.58 -37.01 -4.11
C ARG A 205 35.07 -37.33 -2.70
N PHE A 206 36.23 -36.83 -2.29
CA PHE A 206 36.76 -37.04 -0.92
C PHE A 206 35.87 -36.38 0.14
N ALA A 207 35.31 -35.19 -0.14
CA ALA A 207 34.42 -34.50 0.79
C ALA A 207 33.09 -35.25 0.99
N GLU A 208 32.48 -35.77 -0.09
CA GLU A 208 31.26 -36.58 -0.04
C GLU A 208 31.47 -37.89 0.73
N GLN A 209 32.60 -38.58 0.49
CA GLN A 209 32.95 -39.79 1.22
C GLN A 209 33.06 -39.53 2.73
N ARG A 210 33.75 -38.46 3.12
CA ARG A 210 33.89 -38.07 4.53
C ARG A 210 32.56 -37.68 5.16
N TYR A 211 31.67 -37.05 4.40
CA TYR A 211 30.32 -36.73 4.87
C TYR A 211 29.50 -38.00 5.14
N ILE A 212 29.54 -38.97 4.22
CA ILE A 212 28.85 -40.27 4.38
C ILE A 212 29.41 -41.06 5.57
N GLU A 213 30.74 -41.05 5.77
CA GLU A 213 31.39 -41.71 6.91
C GLU A 213 31.04 -41.05 8.25
N ALA A 214 30.99 -39.72 8.31
CA ALA A 214 30.58 -38.98 9.50
C ALA A 214 29.09 -39.19 9.82
N ALA A 215 28.22 -39.23 8.80
CA ALA A 215 26.79 -39.47 8.96
C ALA A 215 26.46 -40.89 9.47
N ARG A 216 27.34 -41.87 9.23
CA ARG A 216 27.23 -43.23 9.77
C ARG A 216 27.66 -43.35 11.23
N ALA A 217 28.39 -42.36 11.77
CA ALA A 217 29.02 -42.43 13.09
C ALA A 217 28.19 -41.82 14.24
N GLU A 218 27.19 -40.95 13.97
CA GLU A 218 26.38 -40.29 15.03
C GLU A 218 24.88 -40.20 14.69
N SER A 219 24.01 -40.58 15.65
CA SER A 219 22.54 -40.57 15.56
C SER A 219 21.88 -39.32 16.17
N SER A 220 22.45 -38.12 15.97
CA SER A 220 21.80 -36.84 16.31
C SER A 220 22.40 -35.68 15.51
N SER A 221 21.54 -34.93 14.82
CA SER A 221 21.76 -33.64 14.13
C SER A 221 23.22 -33.15 14.02
N THR A 222 23.90 -33.50 12.93
CA THR A 222 25.20 -32.90 12.57
C THR A 222 25.00 -31.60 11.76
N PRO A 223 25.71 -30.51 12.10
CA PRO A 223 25.61 -29.26 11.35
C PRO A 223 26.21 -29.41 9.94
N GLN A 224 25.49 -28.90 8.92
CA GLN A 224 26.01 -28.74 7.57
C GLN A 224 27.29 -27.88 7.61
N ALA A 225 28.46 -28.48 7.38
CA ALA A 225 29.70 -27.72 7.28
C ALA A 225 29.59 -26.71 6.11
N PRO A 226 30.00 -25.45 6.28
CA PRO A 226 29.93 -24.44 5.22
C PRO A 226 30.72 -24.91 4.00
N PRO A 227 30.16 -24.81 2.77
CA PRO A 227 30.80 -25.35 1.58
C PRO A 227 32.10 -24.62 1.28
N ASN A 228 33.18 -25.38 1.08
CA ASN A 228 34.47 -24.84 0.66
C ASN A 228 34.37 -24.26 -0.75
N ILE A 229 35.02 -23.13 -0.98
CA ILE A 229 35.05 -22.45 -2.27
C ILE A 229 36.33 -22.84 -3.01
N GLN A 230 36.24 -23.12 -4.31
CA GLN A 230 37.42 -23.52 -5.09
C GLN A 230 37.40 -22.85 -6.47
N LEU A 231 38.58 -22.41 -6.92
CA LEU A 231 38.82 -21.84 -8.24
C LEU A 231 39.99 -22.61 -8.88
N ALA A 232 39.77 -23.15 -10.07
CA ALA A 232 40.74 -23.95 -10.82
C ALA A 232 40.99 -23.33 -12.19
N ALA A 233 42.25 -23.27 -12.62
CA ALA A 233 42.66 -22.56 -13.83
C ALA A 233 42.14 -23.18 -15.14
N CYS A 234 41.97 -24.51 -15.19
CA CYS A 234 41.63 -25.22 -16.42
C CYS A 234 40.86 -26.53 -16.15
N GLY A 235 40.27 -27.12 -17.20
CA GLY A 235 39.60 -28.41 -17.13
C GLY A 235 40.53 -29.62 -16.89
N PRO A 236 39.96 -30.81 -16.60
CA PRO A 236 40.74 -32.04 -16.29
C PRO A 236 41.77 -32.45 -17.34
N ASN A 237 41.50 -32.18 -18.61
CA ASN A 237 42.34 -32.58 -19.75
C ASN A 237 43.02 -31.39 -20.45
N GLU A 238 42.97 -30.21 -19.86
CA GLU A 238 43.48 -28.97 -20.47
C GLU A 238 44.84 -28.59 -19.91
N THR A 239 45.60 -27.85 -20.72
CA THR A 239 46.91 -27.29 -20.34
C THR A 239 46.86 -25.77 -20.38
N LEU A 240 47.63 -25.13 -19.51
CA LEU A 240 47.71 -23.67 -19.48
C LEU A 240 48.27 -23.10 -20.80
N PRO A 241 47.83 -21.90 -21.21
CA PRO A 241 48.29 -21.28 -22.45
C PRO A 241 49.77 -20.86 -22.36
N MET A 242 50.52 -21.03 -23.43
CA MET A 242 51.96 -20.74 -23.50
C MET A 242 52.32 -19.61 -24.48
N HIS A 243 51.38 -18.72 -24.77
CA HIS A 243 51.58 -17.60 -25.70
C HIS A 243 52.66 -16.63 -25.17
N PRO A 244 53.70 -16.28 -25.95
CA PRO A 244 54.87 -15.53 -25.46
C PRO A 244 54.55 -14.14 -24.92
N ASP A 245 53.52 -13.49 -25.45
CA ASP A 245 53.10 -12.14 -25.01
C ASP A 245 52.25 -12.13 -23.73
N LEU A 246 51.89 -13.30 -23.20
CA LEU A 246 51.14 -13.46 -21.96
C LEU A 246 52.03 -13.98 -20.82
N PRO A 247 51.65 -13.72 -19.55
CA PRO A 247 52.32 -14.35 -18.42
C PRO A 247 52.03 -15.86 -18.36
N ALA A 248 52.97 -16.61 -17.80
CA ALA A 248 52.83 -18.05 -17.54
C ALA A 248 51.76 -18.31 -16.46
N ASP A 249 51.64 -17.42 -15.47
CA ASP A 249 50.61 -17.42 -14.43
C ASP A 249 49.38 -16.60 -14.84
N LEU A 250 48.85 -16.86 -16.05
CA LEU A 250 47.71 -16.13 -16.60
C LEU A 250 46.48 -16.16 -15.68
N PHE A 251 46.17 -17.31 -15.07
CA PHE A 251 45.03 -17.42 -14.18
C PHE A 251 45.23 -16.60 -12.90
N THR A 252 46.39 -16.73 -12.26
CA THR A 252 46.74 -15.90 -11.09
C THR A 252 46.72 -14.42 -11.43
N SER A 253 47.34 -14.01 -12.55
CA SER A 253 47.35 -12.64 -13.05
C SER A 253 45.94 -12.07 -13.29
N CYS A 254 45.01 -12.88 -13.80
CA CYS A 254 43.59 -12.50 -13.91
C CYS A 254 42.94 -12.29 -12.54
N LEU A 255 43.23 -13.15 -11.57
CA LEU A 255 42.62 -13.09 -10.24
C LEU A 255 43.19 -11.97 -9.36
N THR A 256 44.47 -11.63 -9.50
CA THR A 256 45.18 -10.72 -8.58
C THR A 256 45.47 -9.35 -9.19
N SER A 257 45.66 -9.26 -10.50
CA SER A 257 45.95 -8.02 -11.24
C SER A 257 45.05 -7.87 -12.49
N PRO A 258 43.71 -7.80 -12.32
CA PRO A 258 42.76 -7.90 -13.45
C PRO A 258 42.89 -6.78 -14.47
N ILE A 259 43.15 -5.54 -14.04
CA ILE A 259 43.20 -4.38 -14.94
C ILE A 259 44.44 -4.45 -15.85
N GLU A 260 45.59 -4.80 -15.29
CA GLU A 260 46.85 -4.89 -16.04
C GLU A 260 46.77 -5.96 -17.14
N ILE A 261 46.26 -7.15 -16.82
CA ILE A 261 46.09 -8.21 -17.81
C ILE A 261 44.97 -7.93 -18.81
N ALA A 262 43.87 -7.29 -18.39
CA ALA A 262 42.79 -6.93 -19.29
C ALA A 262 43.24 -5.92 -20.36
N LEU A 263 43.99 -4.89 -19.97
CA LEU A 263 44.52 -3.90 -20.90
C LEU A 263 45.58 -4.49 -21.83
N ARG A 264 46.49 -5.31 -21.29
CA ARG A 264 47.49 -6.04 -22.09
C ARG A 264 46.82 -6.94 -23.12
N TRP A 265 45.83 -7.73 -22.70
CA TRP A 265 45.08 -8.61 -23.58
C TRP A 265 44.31 -7.84 -24.66
N PHE A 266 43.69 -6.71 -24.30
CA PHE A 266 42.93 -5.86 -25.24
C PHE A 266 43.81 -5.34 -26.38
N VAL A 267 45.00 -4.81 -26.06
CA VAL A 267 45.96 -4.33 -27.09
C VAL A 267 46.41 -5.47 -28.01
N LEU A 268 46.61 -6.67 -27.46
CA LEU A 268 47.00 -7.85 -28.24
C LEU A 268 45.88 -8.39 -29.14
N GLN A 269 44.59 -8.05 -28.88
CA GLN A 269 43.49 -8.46 -29.75
C GLN A 269 43.38 -7.61 -31.02
N ASN A 270 43.94 -6.39 -31.05
CA ASN A 270 43.79 -5.47 -32.17
C ASN A 270 44.61 -5.93 -33.40
N PRO A 271 43.96 -6.32 -34.51
CA PRO A 271 44.66 -6.77 -35.70
C PRO A 271 45.21 -5.63 -36.56
N LEU A 272 44.87 -4.37 -36.23
CA LEU A 272 45.29 -3.18 -36.96
C LEU A 272 46.52 -2.53 -36.30
N PRO A 273 47.48 -2.00 -37.08
CA PRO A 273 48.63 -1.29 -36.51
C PRO A 273 48.17 0.00 -35.82
N SER A 274 48.13 -0.03 -34.49
CA SER A 274 47.84 1.12 -33.64
C SER A 274 49.13 1.75 -33.12
N SER A 275 49.11 3.01 -32.72
CA SER A 275 50.23 3.69 -32.04
C SER A 275 50.43 3.21 -30.59
N LEU A 276 49.58 2.32 -30.10
CA LEU A 276 49.58 1.84 -28.72
C LEU A 276 50.44 0.59 -28.60
N THR A 277 51.48 0.65 -27.78
CA THR A 277 52.31 -0.51 -27.42
C THR A 277 51.96 -1.03 -26.03
N VAL A 278 52.28 -2.30 -25.75
CA VAL A 278 52.09 -2.92 -24.43
C VAL A 278 52.85 -2.14 -23.34
N ASP A 279 54.03 -1.59 -23.66
CA ASP A 279 54.84 -0.81 -22.72
C ASP A 279 54.19 0.55 -22.35
N MET A 280 53.40 1.14 -23.24
CA MET A 280 52.66 2.38 -22.94
C MET A 280 51.55 2.13 -21.93
N VAL A 281 50.84 1.00 -22.06
CA VAL A 281 49.73 0.61 -21.17
C VAL A 281 50.19 0.42 -19.73
N LEU A 282 51.41 -0.10 -19.52
CA LEU A 282 52.00 -0.28 -18.19
C LEU A 282 52.31 1.04 -17.47
N LYS A 283 52.35 2.16 -18.22
CA LYS A 283 52.59 3.51 -17.67
C LYS A 283 51.30 4.33 -17.48
N LEU A 284 50.13 3.68 -17.41
CA LEU A 284 48.87 4.38 -17.23
C LEU A 284 48.90 5.24 -15.94
N PRO A 285 48.64 6.56 -16.01
CA PRO A 285 48.78 7.42 -14.86
C PRO A 285 47.66 7.18 -13.83
N GLY A 286 48.04 7.22 -12.54
CA GLY A 286 47.10 7.17 -11.43
C GLY A 286 47.30 6.03 -10.45
N ARG A 287 46.29 5.82 -9.59
CA ARG A 287 46.26 4.75 -8.58
C ARG A 287 44.89 4.07 -8.61
N LEU A 288 44.86 2.76 -8.39
CA LEU A 288 43.62 1.94 -8.41
C LEU A 288 42.52 2.41 -7.45
N GLN A 289 42.89 3.13 -6.37
CA GLN A 289 41.96 3.65 -5.37
C GLN A 289 41.36 5.02 -5.75
N ASP A 290 42.04 5.79 -6.60
CA ASP A 290 41.62 7.14 -6.97
C ASP A 290 40.80 7.13 -8.26
N ARG A 291 39.48 7.20 -8.09
CA ARG A 291 38.49 7.15 -9.17
C ARG A 291 38.53 8.35 -10.12
N ARG A 292 39.29 9.40 -9.78
CA ARG A 292 39.49 10.54 -10.68
C ARG A 292 40.60 10.32 -11.68
N THR A 293 41.47 9.34 -11.43
CA THR A 293 42.57 8.98 -12.33
C THR A 293 42.10 7.92 -13.34
N PRO A 294 42.67 7.87 -14.56
CA PRO A 294 42.28 6.88 -15.57
C PRO A 294 42.38 5.44 -15.05
N LEU A 295 43.44 5.12 -14.32
CA LEU A 295 43.62 3.78 -13.74
C LEU A 295 42.56 3.42 -12.70
N GLY A 296 42.21 4.36 -11.80
CA GLY A 296 41.19 4.13 -10.79
C GLY A 296 39.76 4.18 -11.33
N GLU A 297 39.50 4.97 -12.37
CA GLU A 297 38.22 4.98 -13.08
C GLU A 297 37.97 3.63 -13.78
N LEU A 298 38.96 3.09 -14.51
CA LEU A 298 38.86 1.77 -15.13
C LEU A 298 38.63 0.66 -14.11
N ASN A 299 39.33 0.68 -12.98
CA ASN A 299 39.10 -0.28 -11.90
C ASN A 299 37.67 -0.21 -11.32
N TRP A 300 37.13 1.01 -11.25
CA TRP A 300 35.77 1.23 -10.78
C TRP A 300 34.71 0.75 -11.80
N ILE A 301 34.91 1.02 -13.09
CA ILE A 301 34.06 0.51 -14.19
C ILE A 301 34.12 -1.01 -14.24
N PHE A 302 35.32 -1.60 -14.15
CA PHE A 302 35.52 -3.05 -14.11
C PHE A 302 34.73 -3.71 -12.97
N THR A 303 34.79 -3.10 -11.77
CA THR A 303 34.02 -3.57 -10.61
C THR A 303 32.52 -3.47 -10.85
N ALA A 304 32.03 -2.40 -11.49
CA ALA A 304 30.61 -2.24 -11.81
C ALA A 304 30.11 -3.27 -12.83
N ILE A 305 30.91 -3.52 -13.88
CA ILE A 305 30.56 -4.46 -14.95
C ILE A 305 30.54 -5.90 -14.43
N THR A 306 31.61 -6.33 -13.75
CA THR A 306 31.70 -7.71 -13.22
C THR A 306 30.62 -8.01 -12.18
N ASP A 307 30.29 -7.05 -11.31
CA ASP A 307 29.19 -7.19 -10.35
C ASP A 307 27.82 -7.24 -11.03
N THR A 308 27.65 -6.52 -12.13
CA THR A 308 26.43 -6.54 -12.96
C THR A 308 26.24 -7.86 -13.69
N ILE A 309 27.29 -8.38 -14.31
CA ILE A 309 27.28 -9.69 -14.97
C ILE A 309 26.91 -10.78 -13.96
N ALA A 310 27.58 -10.79 -12.79
CA ALA A 310 27.30 -11.74 -11.73
C ALA A 310 25.84 -11.68 -11.26
N TRP A 311 25.29 -10.49 -11.07
CA TRP A 311 23.92 -10.34 -10.61
C TRP A 311 22.88 -10.75 -11.68
N ASN A 312 23.15 -10.54 -12.96
CA ASN A 312 22.24 -10.95 -14.04
C ASN A 312 22.23 -12.46 -14.27
N VAL A 313 23.39 -13.11 -14.11
CA VAL A 313 23.58 -14.52 -14.46
C VAL A 313 23.32 -15.45 -13.28
N LEU A 314 23.69 -15.06 -12.05
CA LEU A 314 23.67 -15.95 -10.89
C LEU A 314 22.31 -15.97 -10.17
N PRO A 315 21.92 -17.14 -9.61
CA PRO A 315 20.85 -17.21 -8.62
C PRO A 315 21.14 -16.28 -7.42
N ARG A 316 20.08 -15.71 -6.84
CA ARG A 316 20.20 -14.67 -5.80
C ARG A 316 20.98 -15.13 -4.56
N ASP A 317 20.79 -16.36 -4.12
CA ASP A 317 21.46 -16.89 -2.93
C ASP A 317 22.96 -17.11 -3.19
N LEU A 318 23.30 -17.63 -4.37
CA LEU A 318 24.69 -17.82 -4.80
C LEU A 318 25.40 -16.47 -4.97
N PHE A 319 24.73 -15.47 -5.56
CA PHE A 319 25.26 -14.12 -5.67
C PHE A 319 25.56 -13.51 -4.29
N LYS A 320 24.62 -13.60 -3.34
CA LYS A 320 24.82 -13.13 -1.96
C LYS A 320 26.02 -13.82 -1.30
N GLN A 321 26.13 -15.14 -1.44
CA GLN A 321 27.21 -15.93 -0.86
C GLN A 321 28.60 -15.53 -1.41
N LEU A 322 28.72 -15.37 -2.73
CA LEU A 322 30.02 -15.16 -3.38
C LEU A 322 30.42 -13.68 -3.47
N PHE A 323 29.49 -12.77 -3.75
CA PHE A 323 29.78 -11.37 -4.06
C PHE A 323 29.50 -10.40 -2.91
N ARG A 324 28.90 -10.85 -1.79
CA ARG A 324 28.54 -9.97 -0.66
C ARG A 324 29.01 -10.44 0.72
N GLN A 325 29.17 -11.75 0.96
CA GLN A 325 29.52 -12.27 2.29
C GLN A 325 30.93 -11.88 2.74
N ASP A 326 31.93 -12.04 1.87
CA ASP A 326 33.35 -11.78 2.15
C ASP A 326 33.98 -10.96 1.02
N LEU A 327 34.69 -9.90 1.38
CA LEU A 327 35.35 -8.99 0.43
C LEU A 327 36.40 -9.70 -0.43
N MET A 328 37.16 -10.63 0.16
CA MET A 328 38.20 -11.37 -0.58
C MET A 328 37.56 -12.26 -1.64
N VAL A 329 36.55 -13.03 -1.25
CA VAL A 329 35.85 -13.94 -2.17
C VAL A 329 35.14 -13.16 -3.26
N ALA A 330 34.50 -12.04 -2.92
CA ALA A 330 33.87 -11.16 -3.90
C ALA A 330 34.88 -10.57 -4.89
N ALA A 331 36.11 -10.26 -4.46
CA ALA A 331 37.17 -9.83 -5.37
C ALA A 331 37.62 -10.96 -6.29
N LEU A 332 37.89 -12.15 -5.74
CA LEU A 332 38.31 -13.30 -6.52
C LEU A 332 37.28 -13.71 -7.57
N PHE A 333 35.99 -13.75 -7.22
CA PHE A 333 34.95 -14.13 -8.17
C PHE A 333 34.67 -13.07 -9.23
N ARG A 334 34.76 -11.77 -8.92
CA ARG A 334 34.71 -10.71 -9.95
C ARG A 334 35.83 -10.89 -10.96
N ASN A 335 37.03 -11.14 -10.46
CA ASN A 335 38.23 -11.30 -11.27
C ASN A 335 38.22 -12.65 -12.02
N PHE A 336 37.57 -13.68 -11.47
CA PHE A 336 37.35 -14.97 -12.13
C PHE A 336 36.48 -14.84 -13.39
N LEU A 337 35.52 -13.91 -13.43
CA LEU A 337 34.73 -13.67 -14.64
C LEU A 337 35.62 -13.19 -15.81
N LEU A 338 36.63 -12.36 -15.50
CA LEU A 338 37.63 -11.94 -16.47
C LEU A 338 38.52 -13.12 -16.89
N ALA A 339 38.93 -13.96 -15.95
CA ALA A 339 39.70 -15.17 -16.26
C ALA A 339 38.91 -16.09 -17.20
N GLU A 340 37.60 -16.30 -16.97
CA GLU A 340 36.72 -17.06 -17.85
C GLU A 340 36.71 -16.48 -19.27
N ARG A 341 36.65 -15.15 -19.41
CA ARG A 341 36.66 -14.47 -20.71
C ARG A 341 37.99 -14.61 -21.45
N ILE A 342 39.11 -14.31 -20.79
CA ILE A 342 40.44 -14.30 -21.42
C ILE A 342 40.90 -15.73 -21.73
N MET A 343 40.80 -16.65 -20.77
CA MET A 343 41.38 -17.99 -20.92
C MET A 343 40.65 -18.84 -21.96
N ARG A 344 39.32 -18.65 -22.11
CA ARG A 344 38.54 -19.34 -23.14
C ARG A 344 39.00 -19.02 -24.56
N ARG A 345 39.49 -17.80 -24.81
CA ARG A 345 40.07 -17.42 -26.11
C ARG A 345 41.30 -18.26 -26.47
N TYR A 346 42.00 -18.77 -25.47
CA TYR A 346 43.17 -19.63 -25.59
C TYR A 346 42.86 -21.10 -25.29
N GLN A 347 41.61 -21.55 -25.51
CA GLN A 347 41.15 -22.94 -25.35
C GLN A 347 41.32 -23.51 -23.93
N CYS A 348 41.30 -22.63 -22.92
CA CYS A 348 41.43 -23.02 -21.52
C CYS A 348 40.17 -22.59 -20.78
N ASN A 349 39.52 -23.52 -20.06
CA ASN A 349 38.25 -23.31 -19.38
C ASN A 349 38.43 -23.34 -17.86
N PRO A 350 38.50 -22.17 -17.19
CA PRO A 350 38.52 -22.10 -15.74
C PRO A 350 37.26 -22.71 -15.12
N MET A 351 37.42 -23.39 -13.99
CA MET A 351 36.32 -24.06 -13.27
C MET A 351 36.22 -23.51 -11.85
N SER A 352 34.99 -23.44 -11.32
CA SER A 352 34.74 -23.02 -9.94
C SER A 352 33.83 -24.00 -9.19
N HIS A 353 33.94 -24.00 -7.86
CA HIS A 353 32.95 -24.58 -6.97
C HIS A 353 32.55 -23.54 -5.90
N PRO A 354 31.26 -23.17 -5.80
CA PRO A 354 30.13 -23.59 -6.65
C PRO A 354 30.32 -23.24 -8.14
N GLN A 355 29.70 -24.03 -9.04
CA GLN A 355 29.83 -23.85 -10.49
C GLN A 355 29.01 -22.63 -10.92
N LEU A 356 29.63 -21.74 -11.70
CA LEU A 356 28.94 -20.59 -12.29
C LEU A 356 28.39 -20.97 -13.69
N PRO A 357 27.24 -20.42 -14.10
CA PRO A 357 26.84 -20.41 -15.50
C PRO A 357 27.84 -19.59 -16.34
N PRO A 358 27.90 -19.81 -17.66
CA PRO A 358 28.87 -19.14 -18.52
C PRO A 358 28.66 -17.62 -18.56
N THR A 359 29.73 -16.85 -18.31
CA THR A 359 29.67 -15.37 -18.26
C THR A 359 30.50 -14.64 -19.33
N TYR A 360 31.28 -15.38 -20.13
CA TYR A 360 32.27 -14.83 -21.04
C TYR A 360 31.70 -14.03 -22.22
N ASP A 361 30.48 -14.34 -22.68
CA ASP A 361 29.82 -13.73 -23.85
C ASP A 361 28.70 -12.75 -23.44
N HIS A 362 28.74 -12.25 -22.20
CA HIS A 362 27.73 -11.34 -21.69
C HIS A 362 27.88 -9.93 -22.32
N PRO A 363 26.81 -9.27 -22.82
CA PRO A 363 26.90 -7.98 -23.53
C PRO A 363 27.56 -6.83 -22.74
N MET A 364 27.53 -6.87 -21.42
CA MET A 364 28.23 -5.89 -20.57
C MET A 364 29.76 -5.89 -20.78
N TRP A 365 30.34 -6.95 -21.34
CA TRP A 365 31.73 -6.96 -21.75
C TRP A 365 32.01 -6.03 -22.94
N ASP A 366 31.03 -5.80 -23.83
CA ASP A 366 31.17 -4.82 -24.93
C ASP A 366 31.27 -3.40 -24.36
N SER A 367 30.56 -3.12 -23.26
CA SER A 367 30.67 -1.85 -22.53
C SER A 367 32.03 -1.67 -21.87
N TRP A 368 32.65 -2.77 -21.40
CA TRP A 368 34.01 -2.75 -20.87
C TRP A 368 35.01 -2.42 -21.97
N ASP A 369 34.91 -3.09 -23.11
CA ASP A 369 35.81 -2.89 -24.24
C ASP A 369 35.74 -1.45 -24.77
N LEU A 370 34.54 -0.86 -24.87
CA LEU A 370 34.36 0.54 -25.23
C LEU A 370 34.99 1.50 -24.20
N ALA A 371 34.80 1.24 -22.91
CA ALA A 371 35.37 2.09 -21.85
C ALA A 371 36.91 2.03 -21.85
N VAL A 372 37.49 0.86 -22.11
CA VAL A 372 38.94 0.67 -22.27
C VAL A 372 39.44 1.42 -23.50
N ASP A 373 38.78 1.28 -24.64
CA ASP A 373 39.16 1.95 -25.89
C ASP A 373 39.17 3.48 -25.75
N MET A 374 38.12 4.06 -25.15
CA MET A 374 38.03 5.49 -24.86
C MET A 374 39.14 6.00 -23.94
N CYS A 375 39.56 5.19 -22.97
CA CYS A 375 40.66 5.54 -22.06
C CYS A 375 42.01 5.45 -22.78
N LEU A 376 42.27 4.36 -23.50
CA LEU A 376 43.53 4.12 -24.20
C LEU A 376 43.73 5.08 -25.38
N ALA A 377 42.68 5.54 -26.05
CA ALA A 377 42.78 6.55 -27.10
C ALA A 377 43.38 7.89 -26.62
N GLN A 378 43.21 8.21 -25.34
CA GLN A 378 43.76 9.43 -24.71
C GLN A 378 45.21 9.25 -24.22
N LEU A 379 45.66 8.00 -24.05
CA LEU A 379 46.93 7.67 -23.40
C LEU A 379 48.17 8.28 -24.09
N PRO A 380 48.31 8.27 -25.43
CA PRO A 380 49.48 8.89 -26.07
C PRO A 380 49.58 10.39 -25.78
N ALA A 381 48.44 11.09 -25.72
CA ALA A 381 48.41 12.51 -25.42
C ALA A 381 48.76 12.80 -23.95
N LEU A 382 48.29 11.94 -23.03
CA LEU A 382 48.60 12.06 -21.59
C LEU A 382 50.09 11.81 -21.31
N LEU A 383 50.69 10.79 -21.91
CA LEU A 383 52.13 10.51 -21.74
C LEU A 383 53.00 11.62 -22.33
N ASN A 384 52.62 12.16 -23.50
CA ASN A 384 53.34 13.30 -24.08
C ASN A 384 53.25 14.56 -23.21
N ALA A 385 52.14 14.76 -22.48
CA ALA A 385 52.00 15.87 -21.54
C ALA A 385 52.93 15.69 -20.32
N ASP A 386 53.00 14.47 -19.78
CA ASP A 386 53.92 14.14 -18.66
C ASP A 386 55.40 14.29 -19.06
N ASP A 387 55.74 14.04 -20.33
CA ASP A 387 57.09 14.18 -20.89
C ASP A 387 57.44 15.64 -21.35
N GLY A 388 56.67 16.64 -20.90
CA GLY A 388 56.95 18.07 -21.15
C GLY A 388 56.23 18.70 -22.35
N GLY A 389 55.21 18.02 -22.88
CA GLY A 389 54.28 18.55 -23.89
C GLY A 389 53.20 19.47 -23.31
N PRO A 390 52.22 19.91 -24.12
CA PRO A 390 51.10 20.73 -23.65
C PRO A 390 50.24 19.96 -22.63
N GLU A 391 49.82 20.62 -21.55
CA GLU A 391 48.95 20.01 -20.52
C GLU A 391 47.63 19.52 -21.13
N VAL A 392 47.30 18.24 -20.90
CA VAL A 392 46.04 17.61 -21.35
C VAL A 392 45.28 17.13 -20.12
N GLU A 393 44.06 17.65 -19.93
CA GLU A 393 43.16 17.18 -18.87
C GLU A 393 42.48 15.87 -19.29
N TYR A 394 42.50 14.88 -18.40
CA TYR A 394 41.84 13.59 -18.63
C TYR A 394 40.32 13.74 -18.74
N LYS A 395 39.73 13.22 -19.82
CA LYS A 395 38.28 13.20 -19.99
C LYS A 395 37.72 11.88 -19.47
N HIS A 396 36.91 11.98 -18.42
CA HIS A 396 36.18 10.88 -17.82
C HIS A 396 35.28 10.13 -18.81
N SER A 397 35.14 8.82 -18.59
CA SER A 397 34.26 7.97 -19.39
C SER A 397 32.77 8.32 -19.20
N SER A 398 31.99 8.27 -20.28
CA SER A 398 30.52 8.43 -20.25
C SER A 398 29.77 7.20 -19.72
N PHE A 399 30.47 6.10 -19.40
CA PHE A 399 29.88 4.82 -19.01
C PHE A 399 28.76 4.95 -17.97
N PHE A 400 29.01 5.62 -16.84
CA PHE A 400 28.01 5.72 -15.78
C PHE A 400 26.78 6.54 -16.20
N ASP A 401 26.95 7.60 -16.98
CA ASP A 401 25.83 8.41 -17.46
C ASP A 401 24.98 7.67 -18.49
N GLU A 402 25.59 6.88 -19.37
CA GLU A 402 24.90 6.02 -20.34
C GLU A 402 24.08 4.93 -19.62
N GLN A 403 24.68 4.27 -18.62
CA GLN A 403 23.98 3.22 -17.85
C GLN A 403 22.83 3.79 -16.99
N LEU A 404 23.00 4.96 -16.39
CA LEU A 404 21.88 5.64 -15.72
C LEU A 404 20.77 6.04 -16.70
N THR A 405 21.12 6.40 -17.93
CA THR A 405 20.15 6.71 -18.99
C THR A 405 19.41 5.44 -19.43
N ALA A 406 20.09 4.32 -19.61
CA ALA A 406 19.46 3.03 -19.89
C ALA A 406 18.50 2.61 -18.77
N PHE A 407 18.88 2.81 -17.51
CA PHE A 407 18.01 2.56 -16.37
C PHE A 407 16.77 3.48 -16.36
N GLN A 408 16.94 4.75 -16.71
CA GLN A 408 15.83 5.70 -16.85
C GLN A 408 14.87 5.29 -17.98
N VAL A 409 15.39 4.82 -19.12
CA VAL A 409 14.58 4.30 -20.23
C VAL A 409 13.79 3.07 -19.77
N TRP A 410 14.41 2.16 -19.04
CA TRP A 410 13.73 1.00 -18.46
C TRP A 410 12.57 1.43 -17.55
N LEU A 411 12.77 2.41 -16.67
CA LEU A 411 11.72 2.96 -15.80
C LEU A 411 10.57 3.62 -16.58
N SER A 412 10.88 4.30 -17.69
CA SER A 412 9.88 4.99 -18.53
C SER A 412 8.94 4.05 -19.26
N ARG A 413 9.43 2.85 -19.64
CA ARG A 413 8.61 1.82 -20.32
C ARG A 413 7.66 1.09 -19.37
N GLY A 414 7.75 1.35 -18.06
CA GLY A 414 6.88 0.76 -17.06
C GLY A 414 7.19 -0.72 -16.77
N SER A 415 6.55 -1.26 -15.74
CA SER A 415 6.70 -2.65 -15.24
C SER A 415 6.13 -3.72 -16.20
N VAL A 416 6.03 -3.45 -17.50
CA VAL A 416 5.52 -4.40 -18.50
C VAL A 416 6.45 -5.63 -18.60
N SER A 417 7.74 -5.44 -18.29
CA SER A 417 8.72 -6.53 -18.19
C SER A 417 8.80 -7.07 -16.75
N LEU A 418 8.55 -8.37 -16.58
CA LEU A 418 8.76 -9.09 -15.32
C LEU A 418 10.25 -9.26 -14.95
N LYS A 419 11.17 -8.92 -15.87
CA LYS A 419 12.62 -9.05 -15.67
C LYS A 419 13.18 -7.82 -14.93
N PRO A 420 14.04 -8.03 -13.92
CA PRO A 420 14.60 -6.93 -13.15
C PRO A 420 15.64 -6.16 -13.99
N PRO A 421 15.87 -4.87 -13.72
CA PRO A 421 16.75 -4.03 -14.52
C PRO A 421 18.22 -4.42 -14.33
N GLU A 422 18.92 -4.64 -15.44
CA GLU A 422 20.34 -5.05 -15.45
C GLU A 422 21.26 -4.00 -14.80
N GLN A 423 20.91 -2.72 -14.88
CA GLN A 423 21.74 -1.61 -14.39
C GLN A 423 21.68 -1.42 -12.86
N LEU A 424 20.87 -2.20 -12.13
CA LEU A 424 20.64 -1.97 -10.71
C LEU A 424 21.92 -2.08 -9.84
N PRO A 425 22.86 -3.02 -10.07
CA PRO A 425 24.16 -3.03 -9.40
C PRO A 425 25.04 -1.81 -9.77
N ILE A 426 24.94 -1.30 -10.99
CA ILE A 426 25.65 -0.09 -11.44
C ILE A 426 25.15 1.12 -10.66
N VAL A 427 23.84 1.26 -10.46
CA VAL A 427 23.25 2.33 -9.63
C VAL A 427 23.87 2.31 -8.23
N LEU A 428 24.06 1.13 -7.62
CA LEU A 428 24.74 0.99 -6.32
C LEU A 428 26.17 1.53 -6.37
N GLN A 429 26.94 1.20 -7.41
CA GLN A 429 28.32 1.71 -7.57
C GLN A 429 28.34 3.23 -7.73
N VAL A 430 27.36 3.79 -8.44
CA VAL A 430 27.25 5.24 -8.65
C VAL A 430 26.92 5.99 -7.35
N LEU A 431 26.19 5.40 -6.39
CA LEU A 431 25.91 6.03 -5.09
C LEU A 431 27.19 6.41 -4.32
N LEU A 432 28.29 5.70 -4.58
CA LEU A 432 29.60 5.98 -4.01
C LEU A 432 30.28 7.21 -4.62
N SER A 433 29.91 7.60 -5.84
CA SER A 433 30.38 8.83 -6.48
C SER A 433 29.72 10.06 -5.86
N GLN A 434 30.35 11.22 -5.96
CA GLN A 434 29.73 12.51 -5.64
C GLN A 434 29.00 13.12 -6.85
N VAL A 435 29.51 12.91 -8.06
CA VAL A 435 29.07 13.61 -9.29
C VAL A 435 27.65 13.20 -9.69
N HIS A 436 27.40 11.89 -9.83
CA HIS A 436 26.11 11.39 -10.32
C HIS A 436 25.18 10.92 -9.18
N ARG A 437 25.50 11.23 -7.92
CA ARG A 437 24.79 10.71 -6.74
C ARG A 437 23.33 11.15 -6.69
N SER A 438 23.07 12.43 -6.91
CA SER A 438 21.71 12.99 -6.87
C SER A 438 20.83 12.34 -7.94
N ARG A 439 21.35 12.22 -9.17
CA ARG A 439 20.70 11.54 -10.29
C ARG A 439 20.41 10.07 -9.99
N ALA A 440 21.40 9.33 -9.46
CA ALA A 440 21.24 7.92 -9.11
C ALA A 440 20.20 7.72 -7.99
N LEU A 441 20.21 8.56 -6.96
CA LEU A 441 19.19 8.52 -5.90
C LEU A 441 17.80 8.85 -6.44
N GLY A 442 17.66 9.85 -7.30
CA GLY A 442 16.38 10.18 -7.94
C GLY A 442 15.81 9.02 -8.78
N LEU A 443 16.65 8.32 -9.55
CA LEU A 443 16.24 7.14 -10.32
C LEU A 443 15.94 5.94 -9.40
N LEU A 444 16.72 5.77 -8.33
CA LEU A 444 16.46 4.74 -7.33
C LEU A 444 15.12 4.97 -6.63
N SER A 445 14.78 6.20 -6.24
CA SER A 445 13.47 6.54 -5.68
C SER A 445 12.35 6.13 -6.63
N LYS A 446 12.46 6.45 -7.93
CA LYS A 446 11.49 6.02 -8.96
C LYS A 446 11.40 4.50 -9.11
N TYR A 447 12.50 3.77 -8.93
CA TYR A 447 12.49 2.31 -8.97
C TYR A 447 11.81 1.70 -7.75
N LEU A 448 12.11 2.18 -6.55
CA LEU A 448 11.47 1.71 -5.31
C LEU A 448 9.98 2.05 -5.26
N ASP A 449 9.57 3.12 -5.96
CA ASP A 449 8.16 3.50 -6.13
C ASP A 449 7.33 2.45 -6.89
N LEU A 450 7.95 1.53 -7.64
CA LEU A 450 7.24 0.46 -8.34
C LEU A 450 6.56 -0.55 -7.39
N GLY A 451 6.96 -0.57 -6.11
CA GLY A 451 6.32 -1.38 -5.06
C GLY A 451 7.27 -2.34 -4.33
N PRO A 452 6.73 -3.20 -3.45
CA PRO A 452 7.53 -4.00 -2.50
C PRO A 452 8.55 -4.94 -3.14
N ARG A 453 8.25 -5.51 -4.31
CA ARG A 453 9.19 -6.38 -5.05
C ARG A 453 10.45 -5.63 -5.48
N ALA A 454 10.32 -4.37 -5.91
CA ALA A 454 11.47 -3.54 -6.28
C ALA A 454 12.36 -3.25 -5.07
N VAL A 455 11.74 -2.98 -3.90
CA VAL A 455 12.45 -2.78 -2.63
C VAL A 455 13.22 -4.04 -2.23
N SER A 456 12.57 -5.22 -2.24
CA SER A 456 13.23 -6.49 -1.93
C SER A 456 14.42 -6.78 -2.86
N LEU A 457 14.28 -6.52 -4.17
CA LEU A 457 15.38 -6.65 -5.12
C LEU A 457 16.53 -5.69 -4.82
N ALA A 458 16.25 -4.42 -4.54
CA ALA A 458 17.29 -3.44 -4.20
C ALA A 458 18.03 -3.81 -2.90
N LEU A 459 17.31 -4.32 -1.89
CA LEU A 459 17.90 -4.81 -0.64
C LEU A 459 18.77 -6.05 -0.89
N SER A 460 18.33 -6.97 -1.75
CA SER A 460 19.10 -8.19 -2.10
C SER A 460 20.45 -7.90 -2.76
N ILE A 461 20.57 -6.77 -3.48
CA ILE A 461 21.81 -6.30 -4.10
C ILE A 461 22.78 -5.74 -3.06
N GLY A 462 22.28 -5.32 -1.89
CA GLY A 462 23.07 -4.74 -0.82
C GLY A 462 23.10 -3.21 -0.83
N ILE A 463 22.01 -2.55 -1.23
CA ILE A 463 21.93 -1.08 -1.24
C ILE A 463 21.89 -0.47 0.17
N PHE A 464 21.42 -1.24 1.15
CA PHE A 464 21.11 -0.79 2.50
C PHE A 464 22.28 -0.11 3.23
N PRO A 465 23.51 -0.68 3.30
CA PRO A 465 24.61 -0.03 4.02
C PRO A 465 25.02 1.33 3.43
N TYR A 466 24.84 1.51 2.12
CA TYR A 466 25.17 2.76 1.43
C TYR A 466 24.15 3.85 1.76
N VAL A 467 22.86 3.53 1.68
CA VAL A 467 21.77 4.45 2.02
C VAL A 467 21.81 4.83 3.50
N LEU A 468 22.16 3.88 4.38
CA LEU A 468 22.36 4.15 5.81
C LEU A 468 23.52 5.13 6.05
N LYS A 469 24.67 4.92 5.39
CA LYS A 469 25.80 5.85 5.51
C LYS A 469 25.50 7.24 4.96
N LEU A 470 24.64 7.35 3.94
CA LEU A 470 24.24 8.64 3.36
C LEU A 470 23.41 9.52 4.31
N LEU A 471 22.78 8.95 5.35
CA LEU A 471 22.09 9.75 6.39
C LEU A 471 23.04 10.66 7.18
N GLN A 472 24.34 10.36 7.19
CA GLN A 472 25.35 11.21 7.84
C GLN A 472 25.77 12.40 6.96
N SER A 473 25.28 12.47 5.71
CA SER A 473 25.64 13.55 4.78
C SER A 473 24.90 14.85 5.12
N PRO A 474 25.60 16.01 5.19
CA PRO A 474 24.98 17.30 5.43
C PRO A 474 24.29 17.90 4.19
N ALA A 475 24.41 17.28 3.01
CA ALA A 475 23.92 17.84 1.75
C ALA A 475 22.38 17.92 1.71
N ALA A 476 21.84 19.12 1.51
CA ALA A 476 20.40 19.36 1.52
C ALA A 476 19.66 18.67 0.36
N ASP A 477 20.26 18.65 -0.83
CA ASP A 477 19.67 18.08 -2.05
C ASP A 477 19.43 16.56 -1.95
N LEU A 478 20.08 15.89 -0.99
CA LEU A 478 19.92 14.46 -0.74
C LEU A 478 18.72 14.15 0.17
N LYS A 479 18.19 15.14 0.90
CA LYS A 479 17.09 14.94 1.87
C LYS A 479 15.82 14.37 1.21
N PRO A 480 15.25 14.97 0.14
CA PRO A 480 14.02 14.44 -0.46
C PRO A 480 14.12 12.98 -0.92
N PRO A 481 15.13 12.56 -1.72
CA PRO A 481 15.21 11.18 -2.17
C PRO A 481 15.56 10.22 -1.03
N LEU A 482 16.37 10.61 -0.04
CA LEU A 482 16.70 9.74 1.10
C LEU A 482 15.48 9.48 1.99
N VAL A 483 14.69 10.51 2.31
CA VAL A 483 13.43 10.34 3.06
C VAL A 483 12.54 9.35 2.31
N PHE A 484 12.34 9.56 1.01
CA PHE A 484 11.52 8.69 0.18
C PHE A 484 12.02 7.22 0.16
N ILE A 485 13.32 7.01 -0.05
CA ILE A 485 13.93 5.67 -0.06
C ILE A 485 13.70 4.97 1.29
N TRP A 486 13.93 5.67 2.40
CA TRP A 486 13.74 5.11 3.74
C TRP A 486 12.28 4.79 4.06
N THR A 487 11.35 5.63 3.64
CA THR A 487 9.91 5.34 3.70
C THR A 487 9.60 4.03 2.97
N ARG A 488 10.11 3.84 1.74
CA ARG A 488 9.88 2.61 0.97
C ARG A 488 10.51 1.37 1.62
N ILE A 489 11.72 1.49 2.17
CA ILE A 489 12.40 0.38 2.85
C ILE A 489 11.62 -0.05 4.10
N LEU A 490 11.25 0.90 4.97
CA LEU A 490 10.57 0.61 6.23
C LEU A 490 9.11 0.17 6.06
N ALA A 491 8.45 0.56 4.96
CA ALA A 491 7.14 0.05 4.60
C ALA A 491 7.15 -1.47 4.29
N VAL A 492 8.30 -2.00 3.84
CA VAL A 492 8.48 -3.42 3.49
C VAL A 492 9.13 -4.20 4.63
N ASP A 493 10.23 -3.71 5.19
CA ASP A 493 11.00 -4.40 6.23
C ASP A 493 11.20 -3.54 7.48
N ARG A 494 10.41 -3.83 8.52
CA ARG A 494 10.44 -3.15 9.82
C ARG A 494 11.70 -3.49 10.63
N SER A 495 12.45 -4.56 10.32
CA SER A 495 13.64 -4.96 11.09
C SER A 495 14.78 -3.91 11.05
N CYS A 496 14.77 -3.02 10.06
CA CYS A 496 15.77 -1.95 9.88
C CYS A 496 15.81 -0.91 11.03
N GLN A 497 14.86 -0.96 11.96
CA GLN A 497 14.86 -0.15 13.19
C GLN A 497 16.17 -0.26 13.98
N GLN A 498 16.72 -1.48 14.13
CA GLN A 498 17.92 -1.71 14.93
C GLN A 498 19.15 -0.99 14.34
N ASP A 499 19.26 -0.99 13.01
CA ASP A 499 20.35 -0.37 12.28
C ASP A 499 20.27 1.17 12.35
N LEU A 500 19.06 1.74 12.27
CA LEU A 500 18.83 3.18 12.46
C LEU A 500 19.20 3.65 13.86
N LEU A 501 18.94 2.84 14.89
CA LEU A 501 19.35 3.15 16.26
C LEU A 501 20.87 3.12 16.42
N LYS A 502 21.52 2.07 15.89
CA LYS A 502 22.96 1.86 16.04
C LYS A 502 23.80 3.01 15.49
N ASP A 503 23.41 3.56 14.34
CA ASP A 503 24.14 4.65 13.67
C ASP A 503 23.54 6.05 13.94
N ASN A 504 22.60 6.17 14.90
CA ASN A 504 21.85 7.39 15.21
C ASN A 504 21.13 8.02 14.00
N GLY A 505 20.78 7.21 12.99
CA GLY A 505 20.17 7.67 11.75
C GLY A 505 18.78 8.29 11.93
N TYR A 506 18.06 7.93 12.99
CA TYR A 506 16.73 8.49 13.31
C TYR A 506 16.77 10.02 13.51
N THR A 507 17.88 10.57 14.01
CA THR A 507 18.06 12.02 14.23
C THR A 507 17.93 12.83 12.95
N TYR A 508 18.29 12.24 11.80
CA TYR A 508 18.14 12.85 10.48
C TYR A 508 16.68 13.23 10.19
N PHE A 509 15.75 12.32 10.47
CA PHE A 509 14.31 12.52 10.23
C PHE A 509 13.68 13.46 11.26
N VAL A 510 14.13 13.40 12.52
CA VAL A 510 13.69 14.33 13.57
C VAL A 510 14.07 15.77 13.23
N ASN A 511 15.28 16.00 12.70
CA ASN A 511 15.74 17.32 12.28
C ASN A 511 14.93 17.88 11.09
N ILE A 512 14.38 17.01 10.24
CA ILE A 512 13.50 17.41 9.13
C ILE A 512 12.09 17.75 9.65
N LEU A 513 11.58 16.99 10.62
CA LEU A 513 10.26 17.21 11.21
C LEU A 513 10.20 18.45 12.12
N SER A 514 11.35 18.82 12.71
CA SER A 514 11.47 19.89 13.69
C SER A 514 11.02 21.26 13.15
N PRO A 515 10.33 22.10 13.96
CA PRO A 515 9.84 23.43 13.57
C PRO A 515 10.93 24.43 13.18
N SER A 516 12.16 24.23 13.65
CA SER A 516 13.32 25.08 13.37
C SER A 516 13.98 24.80 12.01
N SER A 517 13.57 23.75 11.29
CA SER A 517 14.17 23.36 10.02
C SER A 517 13.59 24.21 8.87
N MET A 518 14.39 25.08 8.26
CA MET A 518 14.05 25.74 7.00
C MET A 518 14.47 24.84 5.84
N LEU A 519 13.51 24.16 5.20
CA LEU A 519 13.76 23.31 4.04
C LEU A 519 13.17 23.96 2.78
N ASN A 520 14.02 24.38 1.85
CA ASN A 520 13.59 24.82 0.51
C ASN A 520 13.30 23.59 -0.38
N ILE A 521 12.31 22.78 0.00
CA ILE A 521 11.93 21.54 -0.70
C ILE A 521 10.50 21.67 -1.24
N GLN A 522 10.26 21.21 -2.47
CA GLN A 522 8.91 21.10 -3.04
C GLN A 522 8.11 20.03 -2.28
N ASN A 523 6.81 20.28 -2.02
CA ASN A 523 5.94 19.37 -1.24
C ASN A 523 6.51 19.03 0.15
N GLU A 524 6.93 20.05 0.90
CA GLU A 524 7.53 19.87 2.23
C GLU A 524 6.63 19.09 3.20
N SER A 525 5.31 19.29 3.17
CA SER A 525 4.35 18.59 4.02
C SER A 525 4.35 17.08 3.80
N GLU A 526 4.42 16.60 2.55
CA GLU A 526 4.44 15.19 2.21
C GLU A 526 5.73 14.51 2.72
N HIS A 527 6.88 15.18 2.52
CA HIS A 527 8.15 14.68 3.04
C HIS A 527 8.18 14.67 4.58
N ARG A 528 7.56 15.65 5.24
CA ARG A 528 7.39 15.64 6.70
C ARG A 528 6.46 14.50 7.14
N ALA A 529 5.41 14.21 6.40
CA ALA A 529 4.52 13.07 6.69
C ALA A 529 5.27 11.73 6.58
N MET A 530 6.13 11.60 5.55
CA MET A 530 7.06 10.47 5.41
C MET A 530 8.03 10.35 6.58
N CYS A 531 8.56 11.45 7.11
CA CYS A 531 9.39 11.44 8.32
C CYS A 531 8.60 10.99 9.55
N SER A 532 7.37 11.49 9.74
CA SER A 532 6.47 11.03 10.81
C SER A 532 6.18 9.54 10.70
N PHE A 533 5.98 9.02 9.48
CA PHE A 533 5.85 7.58 9.24
C PHE A 533 7.11 6.80 9.63
N ILE A 534 8.29 7.24 9.19
CA ILE A 534 9.57 6.58 9.50
C ILE A 534 9.75 6.50 11.02
N LEU A 535 9.46 7.59 11.74
CA LEU A 535 9.55 7.64 13.21
C LEU A 535 8.46 6.81 13.90
N ALA A 536 7.24 6.76 13.36
CA ALA A 536 6.17 5.90 13.86
C ALA A 536 6.55 4.43 13.76
N ILE A 537 7.06 4.00 12.59
CA ILE A 537 7.60 2.65 12.41
C ILE A 537 8.78 2.44 13.35
N PHE A 538 9.69 3.41 13.50
CA PHE A 538 10.83 3.28 14.41
C PHE A 538 10.43 2.99 15.87
N CYS A 539 9.33 3.56 16.35
CA CYS A 539 8.79 3.30 17.70
C CYS A 539 7.98 2.00 17.82
N THR A 540 7.45 1.47 16.72
CA THR A 540 6.49 0.35 16.72
C THR A 540 7.12 -0.92 17.32
N ASN A 541 6.59 -1.38 18.45
CA ASN A 541 7.06 -2.56 19.20
C ASN A 541 8.57 -2.54 19.54
N PHE A 542 9.18 -1.34 19.67
CA PHE A 542 10.62 -1.19 19.87
C PHE A 542 10.94 -0.15 20.96
N ASN A 543 11.02 -0.61 22.22
CA ASN A 543 11.25 0.25 23.39
C ASN A 543 12.56 1.06 23.31
N GLN A 544 13.65 0.47 22.82
CA GLN A 544 14.91 1.21 22.64
C GLN A 544 14.76 2.39 21.66
N GLY A 545 13.92 2.25 20.63
CA GLY A 545 13.57 3.32 19.70
C GLY A 545 12.73 4.41 20.36
N GLN A 546 11.73 4.04 21.15
CA GLN A 546 10.90 5.00 21.92
C GLN A 546 11.76 5.86 22.86
N VAL A 547 12.67 5.24 23.62
CA VAL A 547 13.62 5.94 24.52
C VAL A 547 14.54 6.88 23.72
N ALA A 548 14.98 6.49 22.53
CA ALA A 548 15.82 7.33 21.66
C ALA A 548 15.04 8.52 21.08
N CYS A 549 13.79 8.32 20.67
CA CYS A 549 12.89 9.38 20.21
C CYS A 549 12.56 10.38 21.34
N LYS A 550 12.42 9.91 22.57
CA LYS A 550 12.25 10.78 23.74
C LYS A 550 13.41 11.75 23.90
N LYS A 551 14.65 11.22 23.88
CA LYS A 551 15.87 12.04 23.97
C LYS A 551 15.98 13.07 22.84
N ALA A 552 15.37 12.80 21.69
CA ALA A 552 15.37 13.68 20.53
C ALA A 552 14.15 14.63 20.47
N ASN A 553 13.29 14.67 21.49
CA ASN A 553 12.10 15.54 21.57
C ASN A 553 11.11 15.35 20.40
N VAL A 554 10.91 14.10 19.95
CA VAL A 554 10.00 13.79 18.83
C VAL A 554 8.55 14.21 19.12
N LEU A 555 8.08 14.04 20.36
CA LEU A 555 6.73 14.43 20.76
C LEU A 555 6.48 15.92 20.48
N HIS A 556 7.40 16.80 20.89
CA HIS A 556 7.28 18.24 20.64
C HIS A 556 7.25 18.55 19.13
N ALA A 557 8.09 17.88 18.34
CA ALA A 557 8.09 18.03 16.88
C ALA A 557 6.75 17.63 16.27
N CYS A 558 6.18 16.47 16.64
CA CYS A 558 4.88 16.03 16.14
C CYS A 558 3.73 16.96 16.59
N LEU A 559 3.70 17.38 17.87
CA LEU A 559 2.67 18.28 18.39
C LEU A 559 2.66 19.64 17.67
N ALA A 560 3.81 20.12 17.18
CA ALA A 560 3.91 21.35 16.40
C ALA A 560 3.36 21.21 14.96
N ARG A 561 3.10 19.99 14.48
CA ARG A 561 2.59 19.67 13.13
C ARG A 561 1.13 19.25 13.11
N ILE A 562 0.52 19.01 14.26
CA ILE A 562 -0.89 18.61 14.37
C ILE A 562 -1.85 19.66 13.78
N SER A 563 -1.46 20.93 13.74
CA SER A 563 -2.29 22.01 13.20
C SER A 563 -1.90 22.44 11.78
N ASP A 564 -1.11 21.63 11.07
CA ASP A 564 -0.77 21.90 9.67
C ASP A 564 -1.96 21.70 8.73
N VAL A 565 -1.91 22.36 7.57
CA VAL A 565 -2.99 22.33 6.55
C VAL A 565 -3.12 20.95 5.89
N ASP A 566 -2.01 20.24 5.74
CA ASP A 566 -1.97 18.93 5.08
C ASP A 566 -2.52 17.80 5.97
N ALA A 567 -3.52 17.07 5.46
CA ALA A 567 -4.22 16.05 6.23
C ALA A 567 -3.34 14.81 6.48
N LEU A 568 -2.50 14.42 5.51
CA LEU A 568 -1.61 13.26 5.63
C LEU A 568 -0.57 13.48 6.73
N LEU A 569 0.00 14.69 6.81
CA LEU A 569 0.90 15.07 7.90
C LEU A 569 0.21 15.04 9.27
N ARG A 570 -1.01 15.58 9.39
CA ARG A 570 -1.79 15.52 10.65
C ARG A 570 -2.06 14.07 11.08
N GLN A 571 -2.50 13.22 10.14
CA GLN A 571 -2.74 11.79 10.38
C GLN A 571 -1.47 11.11 10.91
N TRP A 572 -0.35 11.23 10.20
CA TRP A 572 0.90 10.56 10.58
C TRP A 572 1.56 11.14 11.83
N ALA A 573 1.38 12.42 12.11
CA ALA A 573 1.79 13.01 13.39
C ALA A 573 1.04 12.33 14.56
N CYS A 574 -0.28 12.12 14.42
CA CYS A 574 -1.08 11.42 15.44
C CYS A 574 -0.67 9.96 15.59
N LEU A 575 -0.50 9.24 14.48
CA LEU A 575 -0.05 7.83 14.51
C LEU A 575 1.35 7.69 15.10
N CYS A 576 2.26 8.61 14.80
CA CYS A 576 3.60 8.63 15.40
C CYS A 576 3.54 8.86 16.92
N ILE A 577 2.67 9.75 17.38
CA ILE A 577 2.45 9.99 18.81
C ILE A 577 1.86 8.75 19.49
N GLY A 578 0.88 8.09 18.87
CA GLY A 578 0.32 6.83 19.37
C GLY A 578 1.39 5.75 19.54
N GLN A 579 2.20 5.51 18.51
CA GLN A 579 3.29 4.53 18.58
C GLN A 579 4.40 4.91 19.57
N TYR A 580 4.65 6.21 19.75
CA TYR A 580 5.67 6.73 20.66
C TYR A 580 5.42 6.34 22.12
N TRP A 581 4.17 6.40 22.59
CA TRP A 581 3.82 6.12 23.99
C TRP A 581 3.14 4.76 24.22
N THR A 582 2.90 3.99 23.17
CA THR A 582 2.29 2.66 23.29
C THR A 582 3.15 1.77 24.21
N ASN A 583 2.56 1.27 25.29
CA ASN A 583 3.21 0.46 26.32
C ASN A 583 4.46 1.11 26.95
N TYR A 584 4.56 2.45 26.94
CA TYR A 584 5.72 3.18 27.48
C TYR A 584 5.31 4.34 28.41
N VAL A 585 5.38 4.07 29.72
CA VAL A 585 4.89 4.95 30.79
C VAL A 585 5.55 6.33 30.79
N ASP A 586 6.87 6.41 30.60
CA ASP A 586 7.58 7.69 30.66
C ASP A 586 7.19 8.64 29.52
N ALA A 587 6.84 8.10 28.34
CA ALA A 587 6.35 8.88 27.21
C ALA A 587 4.92 9.36 27.43
N LYS A 588 4.07 8.56 28.10
CA LYS A 588 2.72 9.00 28.52
C LYS A 588 2.81 10.18 29.49
N SER A 589 3.69 10.11 30.49
CA SER A 589 3.94 11.21 31.43
C SER A 589 4.39 12.50 30.73
N GLU A 590 5.31 12.41 29.78
CA GLU A 590 5.73 13.55 28.95
C GLU A 590 4.56 14.12 28.11
N GLY A 591 3.67 13.25 27.63
CA GLY A 591 2.43 13.63 26.97
C GLY A 591 1.47 14.45 27.86
N ILE A 592 1.41 14.14 29.16
CA ILE A 592 0.63 14.92 30.14
C ILE A 592 1.26 16.30 30.33
N GLU A 593 2.58 16.36 30.53
CA GLU A 593 3.33 17.61 30.72
C GLU A 593 3.15 18.57 29.53
N ASN A 594 3.13 18.04 28.31
CA ASN A 594 2.97 18.80 27.07
C ASN A 594 1.50 19.01 26.63
N GLN A 595 0.53 18.60 27.45
CA GLN A 595 -0.91 18.69 27.15
C GLN A 595 -1.31 18.05 25.80
N ALA A 596 -0.67 16.93 25.44
CA ALA A 596 -0.89 16.26 24.15
C ALA A 596 -2.34 15.81 23.97
N HIS A 597 -2.97 15.26 25.02
CA HIS A 597 -4.36 14.78 25.00
C HIS A 597 -5.36 15.90 24.64
N ILE A 598 -5.16 17.13 25.14
CA ILE A 598 -6.03 18.28 24.83
C ILE A 598 -5.92 18.67 23.34
N LYS A 599 -4.68 18.69 22.81
CA LYS A 599 -4.46 19.01 21.38
C LYS A 599 -5.09 17.97 20.46
N LEU A 600 -5.06 16.69 20.86
CA LEU A 600 -5.70 15.60 20.11
C LEU A 600 -7.23 15.68 20.13
N PHE A 601 -7.86 16.19 21.19
CA PHE A 601 -9.32 16.39 21.20
C PHE A 601 -9.81 17.33 20.10
N ASN A 602 -9.06 18.38 19.79
CA ASN A 602 -9.43 19.29 18.70
C ASN A 602 -9.48 18.59 17.34
N LEU A 603 -8.74 17.49 17.16
CA LEU A 603 -8.71 16.71 15.93
C LEU A 603 -9.88 15.74 15.81
N LEU A 604 -10.65 15.49 16.87
CA LEU A 604 -11.90 14.71 16.77
C LEU A 604 -12.97 15.43 15.94
N LEU A 605 -12.79 16.72 15.67
CA LEU A 605 -13.64 17.54 14.80
C LEU A 605 -12.98 17.84 13.44
N ASP A 606 -11.85 17.21 13.11
CA ASP A 606 -11.16 17.41 11.84
C ASP A 606 -12.06 17.04 10.65
N PRO A 607 -12.05 17.80 9.55
CA PRO A 607 -12.86 17.48 8.37
C PRO A 607 -12.53 16.11 7.76
N VAL A 608 -11.31 15.58 7.95
CA VAL A 608 -10.87 14.34 7.32
C VAL A 608 -11.07 13.14 8.27
N PRO A 609 -11.87 12.12 7.91
CA PRO A 609 -12.13 10.95 8.77
C PRO A 609 -10.87 10.20 9.22
N GLU A 610 -9.86 10.10 8.36
CA GLU A 610 -8.59 9.43 8.65
C GLU A 610 -7.81 10.14 9.77
N VAL A 611 -7.90 11.47 9.87
CA VAL A 611 -7.28 12.24 10.95
C VAL A 611 -8.04 12.02 12.26
N ARG A 612 -9.38 12.00 12.22
CA ARG A 612 -10.22 11.70 13.40
C ARG A 612 -9.93 10.29 13.94
N ALA A 613 -9.84 9.30 13.05
CA ALA A 613 -9.47 7.92 13.40
C ALA A 613 -8.04 7.84 13.99
N ALA A 614 -7.07 8.56 13.42
CA ALA A 614 -5.70 8.61 13.95
C ALA A 614 -5.63 9.27 15.34
N ALA A 615 -6.45 10.29 15.59
CA ALA A 615 -6.56 10.93 16.91
C ALA A 615 -7.15 9.95 17.95
N LEU A 616 -8.22 9.23 17.60
CA LEU A 616 -8.79 8.17 18.45
C LEU A 616 -7.79 7.05 18.73
N TYR A 617 -7.01 6.63 17.73
CA TYR A 617 -5.94 5.65 17.89
C TYR A 617 -4.89 6.11 18.91
N ALA A 618 -4.41 7.36 18.78
CA ALA A 618 -3.44 7.93 19.72
C ALA A 618 -4.01 8.07 21.14
N LEU A 619 -5.25 8.54 21.27
CA LEU A 619 -5.95 8.66 22.56
C LEU A 619 -6.22 7.30 23.21
N GLY A 620 -6.59 6.28 22.44
CA GLY A 620 -6.82 4.92 22.94
C GLY A 620 -5.54 4.28 23.49
N THR A 621 -4.43 4.40 22.76
CA THR A 621 -3.12 3.87 23.19
C THR A 621 -2.52 4.63 24.39
N PHE A 622 -2.99 5.84 24.65
CA PHE A 622 -2.59 6.64 25.81
C PHE A 622 -3.15 6.07 27.13
N ILE A 623 -4.33 5.44 27.09
CA ILE A 623 -5.03 4.91 28.27
C ILE A 623 -4.31 3.65 28.80
N GLY A 624 -4.18 3.53 30.12
CA GLY A 624 -3.58 2.37 30.80
C GLY A 624 -2.10 2.52 31.14
N ASP A 625 -1.55 1.54 31.89
CA ASP A 625 -0.14 1.41 32.34
C ASP A 625 0.41 2.45 33.32
N LEU A 626 -0.25 3.60 33.49
CA LEU A 626 0.16 4.63 34.43
C LEU A 626 -0.25 4.28 35.88
N ASN A 627 0.53 4.76 36.85
CA ASN A 627 0.13 4.70 38.26
C ASN A 627 -1.19 5.45 38.44
N ARG A 628 -2.20 4.78 39.01
CA ARG A 628 -3.58 5.27 39.15
C ARG A 628 -3.70 6.40 40.19
N THR A 629 -3.09 7.55 39.94
CA THR A 629 -3.33 8.77 40.72
C THR A 629 -4.67 9.38 40.32
N GLU A 630 -5.31 10.12 41.23
CA GLU A 630 -6.61 10.75 40.95
C GLU A 630 -6.57 11.67 39.73
N GLN A 631 -5.44 12.37 39.51
CA GLN A 631 -5.25 13.22 38.34
C GLN A 631 -5.27 12.43 37.03
N ILE A 632 -4.56 11.29 36.98
CA ILE A 632 -4.50 10.44 35.78
C ILE A 632 -5.86 9.81 35.49
N VAL A 633 -6.55 9.32 36.53
CA VAL A 633 -7.92 8.77 36.39
C VAL A 633 -8.87 9.82 35.81
N ASN A 634 -8.78 11.08 36.26
CA ASN A 634 -9.60 12.16 35.73
C ASN A 634 -9.26 12.46 34.25
N ILE A 635 -7.98 12.45 33.87
CA ILE A 635 -7.57 12.62 32.47
C ILE A 635 -8.12 11.48 31.60
N GLU A 636 -7.98 10.21 32.01
CA GLU A 636 -8.47 9.06 31.26
C GLU A 636 -10.00 9.06 31.12
N GLN A 637 -10.73 9.44 32.18
CA GLN A 637 -12.17 9.63 32.12
C GLN A 637 -12.58 10.75 31.16
N ASN A 638 -11.88 11.89 31.18
CA ASN A 638 -12.12 12.99 30.23
C ASN A 638 -11.86 12.55 28.79
N ILE A 639 -10.79 11.79 28.54
CA ILE A 639 -10.50 11.23 27.21
C ILE A 639 -11.66 10.36 26.72
N ALA A 640 -12.15 9.44 27.56
CA ALA A 640 -13.23 8.56 27.16
C ALA A 640 -14.56 9.29 26.94
N ILE A 641 -14.87 10.33 27.73
CA ILE A 641 -16.08 11.14 27.53
C ILE A 641 -15.99 11.93 26.22
N SER A 642 -14.87 12.61 25.97
CA SER A 642 -14.67 13.38 24.74
C SER A 642 -14.67 12.49 23.50
N ALA A 643 -14.19 11.26 23.60
CA ALA A 643 -14.25 10.29 22.49
C ALA A 643 -15.70 9.94 22.09
N LEU A 644 -16.68 10.05 23.01
CA LEU A 644 -18.09 9.74 22.71
C LEU A 644 -18.71 10.68 21.67
N ASP A 645 -18.13 11.86 21.41
CA ASP A 645 -18.59 12.75 20.34
C ASP A 645 -18.54 12.07 18.97
N ALA A 646 -17.62 11.10 18.78
CA ALA A 646 -17.48 10.32 17.55
C ALA A 646 -18.53 9.19 17.39
N ILE A 647 -19.45 8.98 18.35
CA ILE A 647 -20.46 7.91 18.27
C ILE A 647 -21.41 8.09 17.09
N ASN A 648 -21.68 9.35 16.71
CA ASN A 648 -22.58 9.71 15.61
C ASN A 648 -21.81 10.05 14.31
N ASP A 649 -20.52 9.73 14.22
CA ASP A 649 -19.74 9.92 13.00
C ASP A 649 -20.28 9.03 11.88
N ALA A 650 -20.40 9.56 10.65
CA ALA A 650 -20.89 8.74 9.54
C ALA A 650 -19.85 7.69 9.14
N SER A 651 -18.56 7.98 9.33
CA SER A 651 -17.49 7.13 8.87
C SER A 651 -17.30 5.89 9.75
N PRO A 652 -17.44 4.67 9.22
CA PRO A 652 -17.24 3.44 9.98
C PRO A 652 -15.81 3.30 10.51
N ILE A 653 -14.80 3.87 9.84
CA ILE A 653 -13.40 3.82 10.30
C ILE A 653 -13.21 4.55 11.64
N VAL A 654 -13.87 5.69 11.81
CA VAL A 654 -13.82 6.47 13.07
C VAL A 654 -14.55 5.71 14.17
N ARG A 655 -15.74 5.17 13.91
CA ARG A 655 -16.51 4.39 14.89
C ARG A 655 -15.82 3.08 15.29
N ARG A 656 -15.12 2.40 14.37
CA ARG A 656 -14.29 1.22 14.71
C ARG A 656 -13.18 1.59 15.69
N GLU A 657 -12.42 2.65 15.40
CA GLU A 657 -11.35 3.13 16.29
C GLU A 657 -11.90 3.65 17.63
N LEU A 658 -13.11 4.22 17.66
CA LEU A 658 -13.80 4.57 18.90
C LEU A 658 -14.03 3.33 19.77
N VAL A 659 -14.60 2.25 19.23
CA VAL A 659 -14.82 1.01 19.98
C VAL A 659 -13.50 0.45 20.52
N ILE A 660 -12.44 0.47 19.72
CA ILE A 660 -11.11 0.02 20.12
C ILE A 660 -10.56 0.89 21.27
N ALA A 661 -10.63 2.22 21.16
CA ALA A 661 -10.23 3.13 22.23
C ALA A 661 -11.05 2.91 23.52
N LEU A 662 -12.36 2.67 23.40
CA LEU A 662 -13.21 2.32 24.54
C LEU A 662 -12.84 0.95 25.14
N SER A 663 -12.35 0.01 24.34
CA SER A 663 -11.88 -1.29 24.86
C SER A 663 -10.69 -1.16 25.80
N HIS A 664 -9.81 -0.16 25.59
CA HIS A 664 -8.68 0.14 26.49
C HIS A 664 -9.16 0.62 27.87
N ILE A 665 -10.13 1.53 27.92
CA ILE A 665 -10.67 2.01 29.21
C ILE A 665 -11.49 0.91 29.91
N VAL A 666 -12.24 0.10 29.15
CA VAL A 666 -12.98 -1.04 29.71
C VAL A 666 -12.03 -2.05 30.34
N ASN A 667 -10.91 -2.36 29.69
CA ASN A 667 -9.90 -3.24 30.24
C ASN A 667 -9.25 -2.66 31.51
N ALA A 668 -8.95 -1.35 31.52
CA ALA A 668 -8.31 -0.69 32.66
C ALA A 668 -9.22 -0.59 33.91
N TYR A 669 -10.55 -0.47 33.72
CA TYR A 669 -11.56 -0.22 34.76
C TYR A 669 -12.69 -1.27 34.76
N ALA A 670 -12.35 -2.53 34.52
CA ALA A 670 -13.33 -3.59 34.31
C ALA A 670 -14.34 -3.73 35.46
N GLU A 671 -13.89 -3.64 36.73
CA GLU A 671 -14.77 -3.71 37.90
C GLU A 671 -15.85 -2.61 37.92
N GLN A 672 -15.50 -1.38 37.54
CA GLN A 672 -16.44 -0.27 37.47
C GLN A 672 -17.48 -0.49 36.35
N PHE A 673 -17.06 -1.06 35.22
CA PHE A 673 -17.95 -1.40 34.12
C PHE A 673 -18.89 -2.57 34.47
N THR A 674 -18.41 -3.59 35.18
CA THR A 674 -19.25 -4.68 35.70
C THR A 674 -20.35 -4.15 36.61
N ARG A 675 -20.04 -3.18 37.48
CA ARG A 675 -21.05 -2.49 38.30
C ARG A 675 -22.03 -1.69 37.45
N ALA A 676 -21.55 -0.92 36.48
CA ALA A 676 -22.42 -0.13 35.60
C ALA A 676 -23.38 -1.02 34.78
N ALA A 677 -22.89 -2.17 34.30
CA ALA A 677 -23.69 -3.17 33.60
C ALA A 677 -24.79 -3.76 34.49
N TYR A 678 -24.44 -4.10 35.74
CA TYR A 678 -25.41 -4.58 36.72
C TYR A 678 -26.48 -3.53 37.07
N GLU A 679 -26.09 -2.27 37.25
CA GLU A 679 -27.02 -1.15 37.51
C GLU A 679 -28.01 -0.95 36.35
N GLU A 680 -27.56 -1.03 35.09
CA GLU A 680 -28.43 -0.93 33.92
C GLU A 680 -29.39 -2.12 33.83
N LEU A 681 -28.92 -3.34 34.12
CA LEU A 681 -29.75 -4.54 34.15
C LEU A 681 -30.85 -4.45 35.23
N GLN A 682 -30.53 -3.87 36.39
CA GLN A 682 -31.53 -3.54 37.40
C GLN A 682 -32.51 -2.46 36.94
N GLU A 683 -32.05 -1.45 36.19
CA GLU A 683 -32.92 -0.40 35.64
C GLU A 683 -33.93 -0.98 34.64
N ILE A 684 -33.49 -1.87 33.75
CA ILE A 684 -34.36 -2.61 32.83
C ILE A 684 -35.41 -3.41 33.61
N ARG A 685 -35.00 -4.13 34.66
CA ARG A 685 -35.91 -4.85 35.56
C ARG A 685 -36.94 -3.93 36.22
N ARG A 686 -36.53 -2.74 36.67
CA ARG A 686 -37.43 -1.74 37.27
C ARG A 686 -38.42 -1.15 36.25
N ARG A 687 -37.99 -0.88 35.02
CA ARG A 687 -38.85 -0.38 33.94
C ARG A 687 -39.98 -1.36 33.58
N ASN A 688 -39.71 -2.66 33.67
CA ASN A 688 -40.70 -3.71 33.42
C ASN A 688 -41.63 -3.96 34.64
N SER A 689 -41.23 -3.55 35.85
CA SER A 689 -42.07 -3.62 37.04
C SER A 689 -43.05 -2.45 37.13
N THR A 690 -44.32 -2.71 37.48
CA THR A 690 -45.40 -1.70 37.58
C THR A 690 -45.24 -0.68 38.72
N ALA A 691 -44.17 -0.74 39.53
CA ALA A 691 -43.95 0.16 40.66
C ALA A 691 -43.09 1.39 40.28
N ARG A 692 -43.74 2.53 40.01
CA ARG A 692 -43.08 3.83 39.84
C ARG A 692 -42.52 4.34 41.17
N GLN A 693 -41.22 4.15 41.42
CA GLN A 693 -40.45 4.96 42.36
C GLN A 693 -39.57 5.97 41.60
N PRO A 694 -39.36 7.19 42.12
CA PRO A 694 -38.52 8.21 41.47
C PRO A 694 -37.06 7.76 41.46
N ALA A 695 -36.46 7.71 40.28
CA ALA A 695 -35.06 7.34 40.08
C ALA A 695 -34.14 8.45 40.62
N VAL A 696 -33.25 8.10 41.55
CA VAL A 696 -32.06 8.91 41.86
C VAL A 696 -31.06 8.69 40.73
N ARG A 697 -30.94 9.67 39.82
CA ARG A 697 -29.95 9.64 38.73
C ARG A 697 -28.56 9.98 39.27
N SER A 698 -27.76 8.98 39.64
CA SER A 698 -26.30 9.14 39.65
C SER A 698 -25.74 8.53 38.37
N SER A 699 -25.64 9.30 37.28
CA SER A 699 -24.97 8.80 36.07
C SER A 699 -23.46 8.89 36.27
N SER A 700 -22.80 7.75 36.44
CA SER A 700 -21.34 7.70 36.42
C SER A 700 -20.83 7.79 34.97
N VAL A 701 -19.58 8.21 34.80
CA VAL A 701 -18.89 8.23 33.49
C VAL A 701 -18.93 6.83 32.84
N TYR A 702 -18.70 5.79 33.64
CA TYR A 702 -18.74 4.40 33.20
C TYR A 702 -20.13 3.99 32.70
N THR A 703 -21.21 4.47 33.32
CA THR A 703 -22.59 4.24 32.86
C THR A 703 -22.85 4.87 31.50
N CYS A 704 -22.32 6.07 31.24
CA CYS A 704 -22.44 6.73 29.94
C CYS A 704 -21.68 5.97 28.84
N ILE A 705 -20.45 5.54 29.12
CA ILE A 705 -19.64 4.75 28.18
C ILE A 705 -20.29 3.38 27.92
N TRP A 706 -20.82 2.72 28.96
CA TRP A 706 -21.53 1.46 28.81
C TRP A 706 -22.76 1.59 27.88
N LYS A 707 -23.56 2.66 28.04
CA LYS A 707 -24.68 2.96 27.13
C LYS A 707 -24.22 3.25 25.71
N ALA A 708 -23.09 3.93 25.53
CA ALA A 708 -22.50 4.14 24.21
C ALA A 708 -22.09 2.82 23.54
N LEU A 709 -21.44 1.90 24.28
CA LEU A 709 -21.08 0.58 23.77
C LEU A 709 -22.31 -0.25 23.36
N LEU A 710 -23.40 -0.20 24.15
CA LEU A 710 -24.67 -0.83 23.81
C LEU A 710 -25.30 -0.23 22.53
N ASN A 711 -25.13 1.07 22.29
CA ASN A 711 -25.58 1.67 21.04
C ASN A 711 -24.72 1.23 19.85
N LEU A 712 -23.40 1.12 20.04
CA LEU A 712 -22.44 0.67 19.02
C LEU A 712 -22.54 -0.84 18.74
N SER A 713 -23.07 -1.66 19.65
CA SER A 713 -23.35 -3.06 19.35
C SER A 713 -24.55 -3.23 18.42
N ALA A 714 -25.44 -2.24 18.38
CA ALA A 714 -26.54 -2.12 17.42
C ALA A 714 -26.21 -1.16 16.26
N ASP A 715 -24.92 -1.02 15.93
CA ASP A 715 -24.45 -0.23 14.80
C ASP A 715 -24.86 -0.88 13.45
N PRO A 716 -25.23 -0.08 12.44
CA PRO A 716 -25.56 -0.63 11.12
C PRO A 716 -24.37 -1.23 10.37
N ASP A 717 -23.14 -0.81 10.69
CA ASP A 717 -21.93 -1.41 10.16
C ASP A 717 -21.61 -2.70 10.93
N VAL A 718 -21.42 -3.79 10.18
CA VAL A 718 -21.27 -5.13 10.75
C VAL A 718 -19.98 -5.26 11.55
N GLU A 719 -18.87 -4.65 11.10
CA GLU A 719 -17.58 -4.74 11.79
C GLU A 719 -17.61 -3.94 13.10
N VAL A 720 -18.19 -2.73 13.09
CA VAL A 720 -18.39 -1.93 14.31
C VAL A 720 -19.23 -2.69 15.34
N SER A 721 -20.37 -3.24 14.91
CA SER A 721 -21.30 -4.01 15.77
C SER A 721 -20.62 -5.24 16.39
N GLN A 722 -19.81 -5.96 15.61
CA GLN A 722 -19.07 -7.14 16.09
C GLN A 722 -17.99 -6.78 17.12
N LEU A 723 -17.20 -5.72 16.86
CA LEU A 723 -16.18 -5.25 17.80
C LEU A 723 -16.82 -4.80 19.12
N ALA A 724 -17.92 -4.03 19.05
CA ALA A 724 -18.61 -3.54 20.24
C ALA A 724 -19.25 -4.69 21.04
N SER A 725 -19.82 -5.69 20.35
CA SER A 725 -20.34 -6.91 20.97
C SER A 725 -19.24 -7.66 21.72
N THR A 726 -18.05 -7.80 21.13
CA THR A 726 -16.90 -8.47 21.78
C THR A 726 -16.51 -7.80 23.11
N VAL A 727 -16.52 -6.46 23.19
CA VAL A 727 -16.25 -5.73 24.44
C VAL A 727 -17.36 -5.93 25.48
N ILE A 728 -18.62 -5.97 25.05
CA ILE A 728 -19.77 -6.20 25.93
C ILE A 728 -19.76 -7.62 26.48
N ASP A 729 -19.51 -8.61 25.63
CA ASP A 729 -19.46 -10.03 25.98
C ASP A 729 -18.39 -10.27 27.05
N TYR A 730 -17.22 -9.64 26.94
CA TYR A 730 -16.18 -9.67 27.98
C TYR A 730 -16.67 -9.20 29.36
N ILE A 731 -17.41 -8.09 29.43
CA ILE A 731 -17.95 -7.59 30.71
C ILE A 731 -19.11 -8.45 31.21
N HIS A 732 -19.92 -9.01 30.32
CA HIS A 732 -20.96 -9.95 30.70
C HIS A 732 -20.38 -11.24 31.28
N ASP A 733 -19.32 -11.78 30.70
CA ASP A 733 -18.62 -12.96 31.22
C ASP A 733 -18.08 -12.67 32.63
N GLN A 734 -17.43 -11.52 32.85
CA GLN A 734 -17.00 -11.12 34.19
C GLN A 734 -18.17 -10.92 35.17
N LEU A 735 -19.31 -10.41 34.71
CA LEU A 735 -20.50 -10.27 35.53
C LEU A 735 -21.08 -11.64 35.94
N LEU A 736 -21.05 -12.63 35.04
CA LEU A 736 -21.49 -14.00 35.29
C LEU A 736 -20.54 -14.76 36.22
N GLU A 737 -19.26 -14.41 36.26
CA GLU A 737 -18.28 -14.96 37.22
C GLU A 737 -18.32 -14.26 38.59
N SER A 738 -18.94 -13.07 38.68
CA SER A 738 -19.01 -12.27 39.90
C SER A 738 -19.96 -12.84 40.96
N HIS A 739 -19.85 -12.37 42.21
CA HIS A 739 -20.77 -12.72 43.31
C HIS A 739 -22.26 -12.39 43.04
N HIS A 740 -22.58 -11.67 41.97
CA HIS A 740 -23.95 -11.34 41.57
C HIS A 740 -24.54 -12.31 40.53
N ALA A 741 -23.81 -13.34 40.13
CA ALA A 741 -24.19 -14.31 39.09
C ALA A 741 -25.59 -14.91 39.27
N GLU A 742 -25.97 -15.32 40.48
CA GLU A 742 -27.29 -15.92 40.75
C GLU A 742 -28.43 -14.92 40.50
N ASN A 743 -28.25 -13.66 40.91
CA ASN A 743 -29.25 -12.59 40.70
C ASN A 743 -29.37 -12.18 39.23
N VAL A 744 -28.24 -12.19 38.51
CA VAL A 744 -28.20 -11.92 37.07
C VAL A 744 -28.88 -13.05 36.30
N ALA A 745 -28.59 -14.32 36.61
CA ALA A 745 -29.25 -15.48 36.00
C ALA A 745 -30.77 -15.51 36.25
N LEU A 746 -31.22 -15.12 37.45
CA LEU A 746 -32.65 -14.97 37.75
C LEU A 746 -33.31 -13.86 36.91
N THR A 747 -32.63 -12.71 36.78
CA THR A 747 -33.16 -11.57 36.02
C THR A 747 -33.23 -11.90 34.53
N ILE A 748 -32.20 -12.53 33.96
CA ILE A 748 -32.18 -12.98 32.56
C ILE A 748 -33.28 -14.01 32.30
N ARG A 749 -33.47 -15.00 33.18
CA ARG A 749 -34.54 -16.01 33.05
C ARG A 749 -35.95 -15.39 33.11
N GLN A 750 -36.16 -14.36 33.93
CA GLN A 750 -37.44 -13.65 34.00
C GLN A 750 -37.72 -12.81 32.74
N VAL A 751 -36.73 -12.06 32.26
CA VAL A 751 -36.85 -11.29 31.00
C VAL A 751 -37.16 -12.22 29.81
N LEU A 752 -36.48 -13.37 29.74
CA LEU A 752 -36.72 -14.42 28.75
C LEU A 752 -38.13 -15.06 28.83
N GLN A 753 -38.72 -15.14 30.03
CA GLN A 753 -40.07 -15.69 30.22
C GLN A 753 -41.16 -14.68 29.84
N GLU A 754 -40.96 -13.40 30.11
CA GLU A 754 -41.92 -12.32 29.82
C GLU A 754 -41.94 -11.91 28.34
N GLN A 755 -40.83 -12.03 27.61
CA GLN A 755 -40.72 -11.77 26.15
C GLN A 755 -41.19 -12.95 25.26
N SER A 756 -42.05 -13.83 25.77
CA SER A 756 -42.61 -14.99 25.03
C SER A 756 -43.63 -14.61 23.94
N SER A 757 -43.56 -13.39 23.42
CA SER A 757 -44.09 -13.02 22.10
C SER A 757 -43.05 -12.18 21.33
N GLN A 758 -42.47 -12.81 20.29
CA GLN A 758 -41.69 -12.23 19.18
C GLN A 758 -40.24 -11.73 19.42
N GLU A 759 -39.77 -11.43 20.64
CA GLU A 759 -38.37 -10.98 20.87
C GLU A 759 -37.37 -12.13 21.22
N SER A 760 -37.84 -13.39 21.21
CA SER A 760 -37.08 -14.55 21.69
C SER A 760 -35.93 -15.02 20.78
N GLU A 761 -35.95 -14.71 19.47
CA GLU A 761 -34.93 -15.19 18.53
C GLU A 761 -33.63 -14.37 18.57
N THR A 762 -33.72 -13.04 18.67
CA THR A 762 -32.56 -12.13 18.75
C THR A 762 -31.78 -12.32 20.05
N PHE A 763 -32.47 -12.52 21.17
CA PHE A 763 -31.83 -12.74 22.47
C PHE A 763 -31.30 -14.18 22.64
N ARG A 764 -31.92 -15.19 22.00
CA ARG A 764 -31.35 -16.54 21.92
C ARG A 764 -30.16 -16.63 20.99
N GLN A 765 -30.14 -15.88 19.88
CA GLN A 765 -28.94 -15.73 19.05
C GLN A 765 -27.82 -15.00 19.78
N PHE A 766 -28.15 -14.02 20.62
CA PHE A 766 -27.21 -13.32 21.50
C PHE A 766 -26.55 -14.28 22.52
N LEU A 767 -27.33 -15.17 23.15
CA LEU A 767 -26.82 -16.18 24.10
C LEU A 767 -26.12 -17.39 23.43
N ASN A 768 -26.42 -17.68 22.16
CA ASN A 768 -25.88 -18.83 21.41
C ASN A 768 -24.74 -18.45 20.45
N ARG A 769 -24.21 -17.21 20.52
CA ARG A 769 -23.03 -16.85 19.72
C ARG A 769 -21.83 -17.66 20.23
N PRO A 770 -21.06 -18.31 19.33
CA PRO A 770 -19.82 -18.93 19.75
C PRO A 770 -18.89 -17.85 20.33
N PRO A 771 -18.18 -18.13 21.44
CA PRO A 771 -17.20 -17.19 21.97
C PRO A 771 -16.20 -16.88 20.85
N PRO A 772 -15.89 -15.60 20.56
CA PRO A 772 -14.92 -15.25 19.54
C PRO A 772 -13.57 -15.87 19.93
N ALA A 773 -12.96 -16.58 18.98
CA ALA A 773 -11.80 -17.44 19.20
C ALA A 773 -10.50 -16.71 19.64
N ASP A 774 -10.48 -15.37 19.67
CA ASP A 774 -9.29 -14.54 19.92
C ASP A 774 -9.56 -13.32 20.84
N GLY A 775 -10.56 -13.37 21.73
CA GLY A 775 -11.05 -12.23 22.52
C GLY A 775 -10.17 -11.76 23.71
N VAL A 776 -8.90 -11.43 23.49
CA VAL A 776 -8.07 -10.77 24.52
C VAL A 776 -8.24 -9.25 24.43
N LEU A 777 -8.79 -8.61 25.47
CA LEU A 777 -8.78 -7.15 25.59
C LEU A 777 -7.38 -6.65 26.01
N PRO A 778 -6.95 -5.45 25.54
CA PRO A 778 -7.67 -4.54 24.64
C PRO A 778 -7.67 -5.01 23.17
N LEU A 779 -8.69 -4.61 22.41
CA LEU A 779 -8.79 -4.92 20.99
C LEU A 779 -7.63 -4.29 20.21
N LYS A 780 -7.11 -4.99 19.20
CA LYS A 780 -6.05 -4.45 18.32
C LYS A 780 -6.64 -3.71 17.13
N SER A 781 -6.19 -2.47 16.93
CA SER A 781 -6.53 -1.68 15.74
C SER A 781 -5.80 -2.19 14.50
N LYS A 782 -6.53 -2.24 13.38
CA LYS A 782 -5.99 -2.49 12.03
C LYS A 782 -5.69 -1.19 11.27
N PHE A 783 -6.08 -0.04 11.80
CA PHE A 783 -5.99 1.25 11.12
C PHE A 783 -4.54 1.69 10.87
N PHE A 784 -3.63 1.41 11.81
CA PHE A 784 -2.21 1.71 11.64
C PHE A 784 -1.59 0.94 10.46
N ASP A 785 -1.85 -0.37 10.37
CA ASP A 785 -1.33 -1.21 9.29
C ASP A 785 -1.97 -0.86 7.95
N TRP A 786 -3.28 -0.58 7.90
CA TRP A 786 -3.96 -0.05 6.71
C TRP A 786 -3.35 1.28 6.24
N SER A 787 -3.08 2.21 7.17
CA SER A 787 -2.42 3.48 6.85
C SER A 787 -1.03 3.26 6.27
N CYS A 788 -0.28 2.26 6.75
CA CYS A 788 1.04 1.91 6.22
C CYS A 788 1.00 1.45 4.75
N GLU A 789 -0.12 0.89 4.28
CA GLU A 789 -0.26 0.44 2.88
C GLU A 789 -0.13 1.59 1.88
N TYR A 790 -0.49 2.81 2.27
CA TYR A 790 -0.28 4.01 1.47
C TYR A 790 1.18 4.13 0.97
N PHE A 791 2.15 3.87 1.86
CA PHE A 791 3.58 3.92 1.53
C PHE A 791 4.13 2.61 0.93
N ARG A 792 3.29 1.60 0.70
CA ARG A 792 3.63 0.43 -0.12
C ARG A 792 3.21 0.62 -1.57
N GLU A 793 2.21 1.45 -1.83
CA GLU A 793 1.70 1.74 -3.18
C GLU A 793 2.50 2.82 -3.91
N PRO A 794 2.61 2.77 -5.25
CA PRO A 794 3.28 3.81 -6.03
C PRO A 794 2.68 5.21 -5.81
N GLN A 795 3.54 6.22 -5.66
CA GLN A 795 3.16 7.62 -5.35
C GLN A 795 3.63 8.61 -6.43
N MET A 796 4.65 8.28 -7.22
CA MET A 796 5.16 9.18 -8.26
C MET A 796 4.40 9.05 -9.59
N ARG A 797 3.48 8.09 -9.69
CA ARG A 797 2.63 7.88 -10.87
C ARG A 797 1.21 8.34 -10.55
N PRO A 798 0.52 8.99 -11.51
CA PRO A 798 -0.90 9.25 -11.37
C PRO A 798 -1.65 7.93 -11.19
N ALA A 799 -2.74 7.98 -10.41
CA ALA A 799 -3.58 6.80 -10.18
C ALA A 799 -4.06 6.22 -11.52
N GLU A 800 -4.25 4.90 -11.61
CA GLU A 800 -4.71 4.26 -12.85
C GLU A 800 -6.03 4.84 -13.34
N SER A 801 -6.90 5.27 -12.42
CA SER A 801 -8.17 5.93 -12.71
C SER A 801 -8.05 7.35 -13.28
N GLU A 802 -6.87 7.97 -13.19
CA GLU A 802 -6.55 9.30 -13.71
C GLU A 802 -5.71 9.23 -14.99
N GLN A 803 -5.15 8.06 -15.32
CA GLN A 803 -4.35 7.86 -16.52
C GLN A 803 -5.27 7.76 -17.74
N GLN A 804 -5.08 8.68 -18.69
CA GLN A 804 -5.80 8.64 -19.97
C GLN A 804 -5.56 7.32 -20.71
N GLY A 805 -6.64 6.70 -21.15
CA GLY A 805 -6.59 5.42 -21.87
C GLY A 805 -6.49 4.18 -20.97
N SER A 806 -6.53 4.33 -19.64
CA SER A 806 -6.73 3.19 -18.73
C SER A 806 -8.10 2.53 -18.95
N ILE A 807 -8.30 1.31 -18.43
CA ILE A 807 -9.60 0.61 -18.54
C ILE A 807 -10.70 1.45 -17.87
N ASP A 808 -10.43 1.99 -16.69
CA ASP A 808 -11.35 2.83 -15.93
C ASP A 808 -11.68 4.13 -16.67
N ASP A 809 -10.68 4.79 -17.27
CA ASP A 809 -10.89 6.01 -18.06
C ASP A 809 -11.70 5.72 -19.35
N ASN A 810 -11.42 4.60 -20.02
CA ASN A 810 -12.19 4.15 -21.17
C ASN A 810 -13.65 3.85 -20.79
N GLU A 811 -13.88 3.23 -19.63
CA GLU A 811 -15.22 2.94 -19.13
C GLU A 811 -15.97 4.23 -18.75
N ARG A 812 -15.32 5.15 -18.04
CA ARG A 812 -15.89 6.47 -17.69
C ARG A 812 -16.22 7.29 -18.93
N SER A 813 -15.30 7.37 -19.89
CA SER A 813 -15.52 8.11 -21.14
C SER A 813 -16.64 7.49 -21.97
N TRP A 814 -16.77 6.16 -22.00
CA TRP A 814 -17.91 5.48 -22.63
C TRP A 814 -19.23 5.83 -21.94
N ARG A 815 -19.28 5.79 -20.60
CA ARG A 815 -20.49 6.15 -19.83
C ARG A 815 -20.90 7.60 -20.08
N ARG A 816 -19.96 8.55 -20.11
CA ARG A 816 -20.24 9.96 -20.41
C ARG A 816 -20.88 10.14 -21.79
N ARG A 817 -20.27 9.56 -22.84
CA ARG A 817 -20.83 9.62 -24.21
C ARG A 817 -22.22 9.00 -24.29
N ARG A 818 -22.45 7.88 -23.60
CA ARG A 818 -23.78 7.25 -23.53
C ARG A 818 -24.79 8.18 -22.86
N ASN A 819 -24.43 8.78 -21.73
CA ASN A 819 -25.31 9.67 -20.97
C ASN A 819 -25.67 10.91 -21.79
N GLU A 820 -24.71 11.52 -22.48
CA GLU A 820 -24.93 12.62 -23.42
C GLU A 820 -25.90 12.21 -24.54
N SER A 821 -25.69 11.06 -25.16
CA SER A 821 -26.59 10.53 -26.21
C SER A 821 -28.02 10.31 -25.70
N ILE A 822 -28.19 9.84 -24.47
CA ILE A 822 -29.52 9.70 -23.84
C ILE A 822 -30.16 11.07 -23.61
N ILE A 823 -29.40 12.06 -23.14
CA ILE A 823 -29.91 13.42 -22.92
C ILE A 823 -30.33 14.05 -24.25
N GLU A 824 -29.51 13.95 -25.30
CA GLU A 824 -29.79 14.48 -26.62
C GLU A 824 -31.04 13.84 -27.24
N SER A 825 -31.15 12.51 -27.17
CA SER A 825 -32.30 11.78 -27.74
C SER A 825 -33.61 12.01 -26.98
N THR A 826 -33.54 12.29 -25.68
CA THR A 826 -34.73 12.49 -24.82
C THR A 826 -35.16 13.95 -24.68
N ARG A 827 -34.29 14.92 -24.97
CA ARG A 827 -34.62 16.35 -24.93
C ARG A 827 -35.90 16.73 -25.72
N PRO A 828 -36.07 16.34 -27.01
CA PRO A 828 -37.29 16.69 -27.76
C PRO A 828 -38.55 16.00 -27.23
N LEU A 829 -38.39 14.85 -26.57
CA LEU A 829 -39.50 14.08 -26.01
C LEU A 829 -40.18 14.78 -24.82
N LYS A 830 -39.50 15.75 -24.18
CA LYS A 830 -40.02 16.49 -23.01
C LYS A 830 -41.23 17.35 -23.37
N GLU A 831 -41.27 17.95 -24.56
CA GLU A 831 -42.43 18.74 -25.02
C GLU A 831 -43.61 17.83 -25.37
N VAL A 832 -43.33 16.70 -26.02
CA VAL A 832 -44.32 15.68 -26.37
C VAL A 832 -44.96 15.08 -25.12
N ALA A 833 -44.18 14.88 -24.06
CA ALA A 833 -44.65 14.35 -22.78
C ALA A 833 -45.76 15.18 -22.14
N GLY A 834 -45.72 16.51 -22.32
CA GLY A 834 -46.73 17.43 -21.77
C GLY A 834 -48.05 17.45 -22.53
N SER A 835 -48.13 16.92 -23.75
CA SER A 835 -49.34 16.92 -24.58
C SER A 835 -49.94 15.53 -24.83
N SER A 836 -49.16 14.48 -24.57
CA SER A 836 -49.53 13.10 -24.91
C SER A 836 -50.19 12.34 -23.76
N ARG A 837 -50.90 11.25 -24.09
CA ARG A 837 -51.58 10.40 -23.10
C ARG A 837 -50.64 9.35 -22.52
N TRP A 838 -50.62 9.22 -21.19
CA TRP A 838 -49.79 8.28 -20.43
C TRP A 838 -50.58 7.03 -20.02
N ASN A 839 -51.13 6.30 -21.00
CA ASN A 839 -52.01 5.15 -20.75
C ASN A 839 -51.56 3.85 -21.44
N LYS A 840 -50.44 3.86 -22.18
CA LYS A 840 -49.94 2.67 -22.86
C LYS A 840 -49.20 1.78 -21.87
N GLN A 841 -49.78 0.65 -21.49
CA GLN A 841 -49.09 -0.34 -20.66
C GLN A 841 -47.95 -0.98 -21.46
N ILE A 842 -46.72 -0.86 -20.94
CA ILE A 842 -45.49 -1.41 -21.54
C ILE A 842 -45.25 -2.82 -21.03
N ALA A 843 -45.33 -3.02 -19.71
CA ALA A 843 -44.99 -4.28 -19.07
C ALA A 843 -45.72 -4.46 -17.74
N PHE A 844 -45.73 -5.70 -17.26
CA PHE A 844 -46.33 -6.13 -16.00
C PHE A 844 -45.44 -7.22 -15.38
N PHE A 845 -44.99 -7.03 -14.15
CA PHE A 845 -44.05 -7.93 -13.46
C PHE A 845 -44.57 -8.33 -12.09
N ASN A 846 -44.24 -9.54 -11.63
CA ASN A 846 -44.44 -9.96 -10.24
C ASN A 846 -43.16 -9.69 -9.44
N ASN A 847 -43.26 -8.95 -8.34
CA ASN A 847 -42.15 -8.61 -7.45
C ASN A 847 -42.07 -9.50 -6.19
N ASP A 848 -42.91 -10.55 -6.10
CA ASP A 848 -43.06 -11.51 -5.00
C ASP A 848 -43.54 -10.92 -3.66
N SER A 849 -43.33 -9.63 -3.44
CA SER A 849 -43.78 -8.87 -2.27
C SER A 849 -44.19 -7.45 -2.64
N GLU A 850 -44.87 -6.79 -1.70
CA GLU A 850 -45.51 -5.51 -1.92
C GLU A 850 -44.48 -4.41 -2.20
N PRO A 851 -44.47 -3.79 -3.40
CA PRO A 851 -43.58 -2.68 -3.72
C PRO A 851 -43.98 -1.41 -2.95
N THR A 852 -43.15 -1.00 -2.00
CA THR A 852 -43.40 0.19 -1.15
C THR A 852 -42.74 1.45 -1.72
N ARG A 853 -41.57 1.33 -2.34
CA ARG A 853 -40.83 2.44 -2.98
C ARG A 853 -40.26 2.01 -4.32
N LEU A 854 -40.31 2.92 -5.28
CA LEU A 854 -39.82 2.73 -6.64
C LEU A 854 -38.85 3.86 -6.98
N LEU A 855 -37.77 3.53 -7.68
CA LEU A 855 -36.79 4.50 -8.15
C LEU A 855 -36.23 4.10 -9.51
N PHE A 856 -36.34 4.98 -10.49
CA PHE A 856 -35.68 4.82 -11.79
C PHE A 856 -34.26 5.34 -11.74
N HIS A 857 -33.34 4.62 -12.39
CA HIS A 857 -32.04 5.16 -12.71
C HIS A 857 -32.16 6.14 -13.90
N GLN A 858 -31.38 7.22 -13.90
CA GLN A 858 -31.44 8.27 -14.91
C GLN A 858 -31.01 7.79 -16.31
N PHE A 859 -29.92 7.00 -16.38
CA PHE A 859 -29.34 6.52 -17.65
C PHE A 859 -29.43 5.01 -17.89
N GLU A 860 -29.12 4.19 -16.86
CA GLU A 860 -29.23 2.74 -16.95
C GLU A 860 -30.70 2.30 -17.01
N PRO A 861 -31.01 1.18 -17.69
CA PRO A 861 -32.37 0.64 -17.73
C PRO A 861 -32.75 -0.08 -16.41
N HIS A 862 -32.33 0.45 -15.25
CA HIS A 862 -32.60 -0.11 -13.93
C HIS A 862 -33.80 0.56 -13.26
N LEU A 863 -34.67 -0.25 -12.68
CA LEU A 863 -35.76 0.16 -11.80
C LEU A 863 -35.57 -0.56 -10.47
N ILE A 864 -35.32 0.20 -9.42
CA ILE A 864 -35.15 -0.31 -8.07
C ILE A 864 -36.51 -0.34 -7.39
N VAL A 865 -36.82 -1.49 -6.79
CA VAL A 865 -38.06 -1.75 -6.07
C VAL A 865 -37.70 -2.17 -4.65
N ALA A 866 -38.05 -1.35 -3.67
CA ALA A 866 -38.02 -1.78 -2.27
C ALA A 866 -39.39 -2.28 -1.86
N ASN A 867 -39.41 -3.31 -1.03
CA ASN A 867 -40.64 -3.91 -0.54
C ASN A 867 -40.89 -3.65 0.95
N ASP A 868 -41.95 -4.24 1.49
CA ASP A 868 -42.33 -4.18 2.90
C ASP A 868 -41.53 -5.14 3.81
N LYS A 869 -40.86 -6.14 3.22
CA LYS A 869 -40.05 -7.20 3.85
C LYS A 869 -38.54 -6.95 3.74
N ASP A 870 -38.12 -5.70 3.62
CA ASP A 870 -36.71 -5.30 3.59
C ASP A 870 -35.85 -5.83 2.41
N MET A 871 -36.47 -6.33 1.34
CA MET A 871 -35.72 -6.65 0.11
C MET A 871 -35.78 -5.53 -0.91
N ILE A 872 -34.65 -5.41 -1.60
CA ILE A 872 -34.43 -4.52 -2.73
C ILE A 872 -34.27 -5.40 -3.96
N SER A 873 -35.15 -5.21 -4.93
CA SER A 873 -35.12 -5.89 -6.23
C SER A 873 -34.73 -4.90 -7.32
N VAL A 874 -33.79 -5.31 -8.18
CA VAL A 874 -33.27 -4.52 -9.29
C VAL A 874 -33.84 -5.09 -10.58
N TRP A 875 -34.69 -4.34 -11.25
CA TRP A 875 -35.35 -4.76 -12.48
C TRP A 875 -34.74 -4.08 -13.70
N ASN A 876 -34.44 -4.86 -14.74
CA ASN A 876 -34.18 -4.28 -16.05
C ASN A 876 -35.51 -3.98 -16.74
N TRP A 877 -35.96 -2.72 -16.66
CA TRP A 877 -37.30 -2.36 -17.13
C TRP A 877 -37.45 -2.43 -18.65
N ARG A 878 -36.35 -2.33 -19.42
CA ARG A 878 -36.37 -2.47 -20.89
C ARG A 878 -36.39 -3.93 -21.34
N LYS A 879 -35.67 -4.82 -20.65
CA LYS A 879 -35.56 -6.25 -20.98
C LYS A 879 -36.53 -7.14 -20.21
N HIS A 880 -37.28 -6.58 -19.26
CA HIS A 880 -38.38 -7.25 -18.56
C HIS A 880 -37.96 -8.44 -17.67
N TYR A 881 -36.80 -8.36 -17.01
CA TYR A 881 -36.36 -9.38 -16.04
C TYR A 881 -35.71 -8.75 -14.80
N ASN A 882 -35.75 -9.47 -13.68
CA ASN A 882 -35.07 -9.11 -12.44
C ASN A 882 -33.59 -9.48 -12.53
N THR A 883 -32.69 -8.52 -12.36
CA THR A 883 -31.25 -8.73 -12.39
C THR A 883 -30.72 -9.27 -11.07
N HIS A 884 -31.21 -8.76 -9.94
CA HIS A 884 -30.72 -9.09 -8.61
C HIS A 884 -31.72 -8.67 -7.52
N SER A 885 -31.85 -9.47 -6.47
CA SER A 885 -32.60 -9.14 -5.26
C SER A 885 -31.78 -9.45 -4.01
N PHE A 886 -31.70 -8.50 -3.07
CA PHE A 886 -30.95 -8.66 -1.82
C PHE A 886 -31.67 -7.99 -0.64
N SER A 887 -31.34 -8.40 0.58
CA SER A 887 -31.87 -7.81 1.82
C SER A 887 -31.02 -6.61 2.26
N ASN A 888 -31.67 -5.54 2.73
CA ASN A 888 -30.99 -4.35 3.24
C ASN A 888 -30.38 -4.56 4.64
N GLY A 889 -30.81 -5.59 5.37
CA GLY A 889 -30.33 -5.91 6.71
C GLY A 889 -30.94 -5.05 7.82
N ASN A 890 -32.19 -4.61 7.64
CA ASN A 890 -32.92 -3.88 8.66
C ASN A 890 -33.41 -4.80 9.79
N PRO A 891 -33.55 -4.28 11.02
CA PRO A 891 -34.18 -5.03 12.12
C PRO A 891 -35.66 -5.30 11.83
N LEU A 892 -36.20 -6.37 12.42
CA LEU A 892 -37.60 -6.77 12.27
C LEU A 892 -38.54 -5.60 12.62
N GLY A 893 -39.49 -5.31 11.72
CA GLY A 893 -40.45 -4.21 11.87
C GLY A 893 -40.00 -2.87 11.30
N SER A 894 -38.71 -2.70 10.94
CA SER A 894 -38.22 -1.54 10.19
C SER A 894 -38.44 -1.74 8.68
N LYS A 895 -38.78 -0.66 7.97
CA LYS A 895 -39.06 -0.66 6.53
C LYS A 895 -38.15 0.35 5.82
N ILE A 896 -37.89 0.10 4.54
CA ILE A 896 -37.17 1.03 3.67
C ILE A 896 -38.09 2.19 3.32
N THR A 897 -37.71 3.42 3.70
CA THR A 897 -38.53 4.62 3.54
C THR A 897 -38.03 5.55 2.46
N THR A 898 -36.73 5.52 2.15
CA THR A 898 -36.12 6.32 1.07
C THR A 898 -35.16 5.50 0.21
N LEU A 899 -35.15 5.83 -1.09
CA LEU A 899 -34.22 5.30 -2.09
C LEU A 899 -33.70 6.49 -2.91
N LYS A 900 -32.38 6.60 -3.09
CA LYS A 900 -31.73 7.57 -3.95
C LYS A 900 -30.51 6.96 -4.60
N PHE A 901 -30.11 7.46 -5.77
CA PHE A 901 -28.82 7.12 -6.33
C PHE A 901 -27.79 8.22 -6.03
N ILE A 902 -26.53 7.80 -5.94
CA ILE A 902 -25.35 8.65 -5.84
C ILE A 902 -24.48 8.36 -7.06
N ASN A 903 -23.84 9.39 -7.63
CA ASN A 903 -22.93 9.30 -8.79
C ASN A 903 -23.57 8.66 -10.04
N GLU A 904 -24.83 8.97 -10.34
CA GLU A 904 -25.56 8.40 -11.50
C GLU A 904 -24.86 8.63 -12.85
N ASP A 905 -24.06 9.68 -12.97
CA ASP A 905 -23.32 10.01 -14.19
C ASP A 905 -22.10 9.09 -14.43
N GLU A 906 -21.58 8.43 -13.40
CA GLU A 906 -20.41 7.54 -13.49
C GLU A 906 -20.74 6.13 -12.95
N ILE A 907 -20.14 5.73 -11.82
CA ILE A 907 -20.43 4.47 -11.14
C ILE A 907 -21.50 4.75 -10.09
N SER A 908 -22.75 4.46 -10.46
CA SER A 908 -23.90 4.69 -9.58
C SER A 908 -23.83 3.82 -8.33
N MET A 909 -24.13 4.41 -7.17
CA MET A 909 -24.36 3.71 -5.91
C MET A 909 -25.80 3.90 -5.45
N LEU A 910 -26.33 2.91 -4.75
CA LEU A 910 -27.69 2.93 -4.22
C LEU A 910 -27.67 3.34 -2.75
N LEU A 911 -28.27 4.49 -2.43
CA LEU A 911 -28.56 4.93 -1.08
C LEU A 911 -29.93 4.42 -0.65
N THR A 912 -29.97 3.77 0.50
CA THR A 912 -31.20 3.33 1.15
C THR A 912 -31.27 3.98 2.51
N GLY A 913 -32.47 4.37 2.91
CA GLY A 913 -32.72 4.84 4.26
C GLY A 913 -33.96 4.21 4.84
N SER A 914 -33.87 3.83 6.11
CA SER A 914 -34.85 2.99 6.79
C SER A 914 -35.52 3.72 7.95
N SER A 915 -36.70 3.24 8.34
CA SER A 915 -37.52 3.87 9.38
C SER A 915 -36.88 3.91 10.77
N ASP A 916 -35.83 3.13 11.00
CA ASP A 916 -34.99 3.12 12.21
C ASP A 916 -33.92 4.24 12.23
N GLY A 917 -33.90 5.11 11.22
CA GLY A 917 -32.98 6.24 11.17
C GLY A 917 -31.59 5.92 10.60
N VAL A 918 -31.42 4.73 10.00
CA VAL A 918 -30.16 4.30 9.38
C VAL A 918 -30.13 4.65 7.89
N VAL A 919 -28.95 5.01 7.40
CA VAL A 919 -28.63 5.15 5.98
C VAL A 919 -27.58 4.10 5.62
N ARG A 920 -27.76 3.43 4.46
CA ARG A 920 -26.81 2.48 3.88
C ARG A 920 -26.54 2.84 2.43
N ILE A 921 -25.30 2.65 1.99
CA ILE A 921 -24.88 2.90 0.61
C ILE A 921 -24.29 1.61 0.03
N TYR A 922 -24.83 1.16 -1.09
CA TYR A 922 -24.40 -0.06 -1.78
C TYR A 922 -23.74 0.28 -3.12
N ARG A 923 -22.61 -0.38 -3.39
CA ARG A 923 -22.01 -0.43 -4.73
C ARG A 923 -22.25 -1.79 -5.37
N ASN A 924 -22.14 -1.85 -6.70
CA ASN A 924 -22.38 -3.06 -7.48
C ASN A 924 -23.75 -3.72 -7.22
N TYR A 925 -24.78 -2.92 -6.89
CA TYR A 925 -26.12 -3.39 -6.51
C TYR A 925 -26.82 -4.26 -7.58
N SER A 926 -26.40 -4.14 -8.85
CA SER A 926 -26.95 -4.90 -9.98
C SER A 926 -26.34 -6.30 -10.14
N LEU A 927 -25.20 -6.57 -9.50
CA LEU A 927 -24.45 -7.82 -9.63
C LEU A 927 -24.68 -8.71 -8.39
N PRO A 928 -25.23 -9.93 -8.56
CA PRO A 928 -25.59 -10.78 -7.43
C PRO A 928 -24.44 -11.21 -6.51
N SER A 929 -23.27 -11.47 -7.07
CA SER A 929 -22.12 -12.00 -6.32
C SER A 929 -21.19 -10.94 -5.74
N SER A 930 -21.41 -9.66 -6.09
CA SER A 930 -20.47 -8.57 -5.75
C SER A 930 -21.15 -7.35 -5.12
N THR A 931 -22.43 -7.46 -4.76
CA THR A 931 -23.11 -6.38 -4.02
C THR A 931 -22.45 -6.21 -2.66
N GLU A 932 -22.06 -4.98 -2.35
CA GLU A 932 -21.31 -4.70 -1.13
C GLU A 932 -21.72 -3.38 -0.51
N LEU A 933 -21.71 -3.37 0.82
CA LEU A 933 -22.00 -2.21 1.63
C LEU A 933 -20.75 -1.33 1.69
N VAL A 934 -20.86 -0.10 1.20
CA VAL A 934 -19.75 0.87 1.13
C VAL A 934 -19.58 1.58 2.46
N THR A 935 -20.69 2.08 3.00
CA THR A 935 -20.75 2.74 4.30
C THR A 935 -22.19 2.69 4.81
N SER A 936 -22.34 2.72 6.12
CA SER A 936 -23.64 2.79 6.77
C SER A 936 -23.53 3.48 8.10
N TRP A 937 -24.46 4.35 8.44
CA TRP A 937 -24.46 5.06 9.72
C TRP A 937 -25.86 5.44 10.17
N ARG A 938 -25.99 5.76 11.45
CA ARG A 938 -27.26 6.22 12.02
C ARG A 938 -27.42 7.72 11.78
N ALA A 939 -28.06 8.04 10.65
CA ALA A 939 -28.30 9.42 10.26
C ALA A 939 -29.27 10.15 11.21
N MET A 940 -30.21 9.42 11.84
CA MET A 940 -31.18 9.93 12.81
C MET A 940 -31.19 9.06 14.10
N PRO A 941 -30.42 9.43 15.14
CA PRO A 941 -30.25 8.63 16.35
C PRO A 941 -31.44 8.70 17.32
N GLU A 942 -32.22 9.77 17.29
CA GLU A 942 -33.42 9.95 18.11
C GLU A 942 -34.66 9.79 17.23
N ILE A 943 -35.56 8.88 17.62
CA ILE A 943 -36.85 8.67 16.96
C ILE A 943 -37.94 9.07 17.94
N MET A 944 -38.82 10.00 17.56
CA MET A 944 -39.95 10.38 18.41
C MET A 944 -41.05 9.31 18.38
N ALA A 945 -41.62 9.01 19.55
CA ALA A 945 -42.75 8.10 19.69
C ALA A 945 -44.06 8.82 19.30
N ASN A 946 -44.29 9.01 18.00
CA ASN A 946 -45.55 9.52 17.45
C ASN A 946 -46.37 8.41 16.78
N ASN A 947 -47.70 8.55 16.79
CA ASN A 947 -48.63 7.60 16.16
C ASN A 947 -48.62 7.68 14.62
N GLN A 948 -48.19 8.80 14.06
CA GLN A 948 -47.97 8.97 12.62
C GLN A 948 -46.46 8.97 12.36
N ARG A 949 -45.93 7.88 11.82
CA ARG A 949 -44.51 7.72 11.47
C ARG A 949 -44.33 7.81 9.97
N SER A 950 -43.50 8.77 9.55
CA SER A 950 -42.96 8.91 8.20
C SER A 950 -41.68 8.09 8.00
N GLY A 951 -41.01 7.70 9.10
CA GLY A 951 -39.70 7.08 9.10
C GLY A 951 -38.60 8.07 8.71
N LEU A 952 -37.54 7.61 8.04
CA LEU A 952 -36.46 8.47 7.57
C LEU A 952 -36.74 8.96 6.14
N VAL A 953 -36.69 10.28 5.95
CA VAL A 953 -36.80 10.93 4.64
C VAL A 953 -35.46 11.58 4.33
N ALA A 954 -34.89 11.26 3.17
CA ALA A 954 -33.61 11.80 2.75
C ALA A 954 -33.62 12.34 1.33
N GLU A 955 -32.87 13.41 1.12
CA GLU A 955 -32.65 14.05 -0.18
C GLU A 955 -31.16 14.23 -0.43
N TRP A 956 -30.69 13.72 -1.57
CA TRP A 956 -29.29 13.76 -1.98
C TRP A 956 -29.03 14.92 -2.95
N GLN A 957 -28.00 15.72 -2.69
CA GLN A 957 -27.52 16.79 -3.56
C GLN A 957 -26.17 16.39 -4.18
N GLN A 958 -26.18 15.90 -5.43
CA GLN A 958 -24.97 15.45 -6.11
C GLN A 958 -23.94 16.57 -6.28
N ASP A 959 -24.32 17.77 -6.73
CA ASP A 959 -23.34 18.82 -7.07
C ASP A 959 -22.54 19.35 -5.86
N ARG A 960 -23.04 19.13 -4.64
CA ARG A 960 -22.43 19.59 -3.39
C ARG A 960 -21.97 18.47 -2.47
N GLY A 961 -22.43 17.24 -2.69
CA GLY A 961 -22.14 16.11 -1.80
C GLY A 961 -22.86 16.21 -0.46
N VAL A 962 -24.08 16.75 -0.45
CA VAL A 962 -24.83 16.97 0.80
C VAL A 962 -26.03 16.04 0.85
N LEU A 963 -26.19 15.34 1.98
CA LEU A 963 -27.37 14.55 2.27
C LEU A 963 -28.21 15.24 3.34
N LEU A 964 -29.43 15.65 2.97
CA LEU A 964 -30.40 16.19 3.90
C LEU A 964 -31.23 15.05 4.46
N VAL A 965 -31.32 14.93 5.79
CA VAL A 965 -32.06 13.87 6.47
C VAL A 965 -33.06 14.48 7.44
N GLY A 966 -34.31 14.07 7.32
CA GLY A 966 -35.39 14.40 8.24
C GLY A 966 -36.32 13.21 8.43
N GLY A 967 -37.53 13.47 8.92
CA GLY A 967 -38.55 12.43 9.11
C GLY A 967 -39.31 12.63 10.41
N ASP A 968 -39.26 11.62 11.27
CA ASP A 968 -39.97 11.60 12.56
C ASP A 968 -39.34 12.48 13.66
N HIS A 969 -38.22 13.14 13.37
CA HIS A 969 -37.54 14.05 14.29
C HIS A 969 -37.86 15.52 13.99
N ASN A 970 -37.83 16.37 15.01
CA ASN A 970 -38.10 17.82 14.89
C ASN A 970 -36.92 18.64 14.30
N MET A 971 -35.90 17.97 13.75
CA MET A 971 -34.70 18.58 13.18
C MET A 971 -34.42 17.98 11.80
N VAL A 972 -33.96 18.82 10.88
CA VAL A 972 -33.34 18.39 9.63
C VAL A 972 -31.83 18.38 9.82
N ARG A 973 -31.19 17.23 9.63
CA ARG A 973 -29.75 17.06 9.70
C ARG A 973 -29.14 17.23 8.31
N VAL A 974 -28.08 18.03 8.22
CA VAL A 974 -27.32 18.25 6.99
C VAL A 974 -26.01 17.50 7.11
N TRP A 975 -25.86 16.43 6.34
CA TRP A 975 -24.67 15.59 6.29
C TRP A 975 -23.77 15.98 5.13
N ASP A 976 -22.48 16.07 5.38
CA ASP A 976 -21.45 16.29 4.37
C ASP A 976 -20.85 14.95 3.96
N ALA A 977 -20.89 14.60 2.67
CA ALA A 977 -20.34 13.34 2.19
C ALA A 977 -18.80 13.31 2.21
N PRO A 978 -18.06 14.33 1.73
CA PRO A 978 -16.59 14.32 1.78
C PRO A 978 -16.00 14.25 3.20
N ARG A 979 -16.65 14.89 4.16
CA ARG A 979 -16.17 14.94 5.56
C ARG A 979 -16.76 13.86 6.45
N GLU A 980 -17.85 13.23 5.99
CA GLU A 980 -18.62 12.21 6.73
C GLU A 980 -19.08 12.68 8.12
N ILE A 981 -19.47 13.95 8.24
CA ILE A 981 -19.97 14.56 9.49
C ILE A 981 -21.27 15.33 9.27
N THR A 982 -22.02 15.54 10.34
CA THR A 982 -23.12 16.51 10.35
C THR A 982 -22.59 17.93 10.43
N ILE A 983 -22.89 18.77 9.44
CA ILE A 983 -22.54 20.20 9.44
C ILE A 983 -23.54 21.01 10.26
N ASN A 984 -24.83 20.83 9.96
CA ASN A 984 -25.90 21.67 10.50
C ASN A 984 -27.07 20.82 11.02
N LEU A 985 -27.66 21.31 12.11
CA LEU A 985 -28.91 20.80 12.68
C LEU A 985 -29.96 21.91 12.59
N ILE A 986 -30.89 21.80 11.64
CA ILE A 986 -31.88 22.84 11.34
C ILE A 986 -33.21 22.50 12.03
N PRO A 987 -33.67 23.28 13.03
CA PRO A 987 -34.96 23.05 13.69
C PRO A 987 -36.13 23.26 12.75
N THR A 988 -37.05 22.29 12.74
CA THR A 988 -38.31 22.37 11.97
C THR A 988 -39.33 23.32 12.60
N ARG A 989 -39.15 23.66 13.88
CA ARG A 989 -40.08 24.46 14.71
C ARG A 989 -41.47 23.81 14.89
N THR A 990 -41.60 22.50 14.68
CA THR A 990 -42.85 21.75 14.93
C THR A 990 -42.59 20.36 15.48
N GLY A 991 -43.61 19.74 16.09
CA GLY A 991 -43.60 18.31 16.45
C GLY A 991 -44.23 17.38 15.40
N SER A 992 -44.63 17.92 14.23
CA SER A 992 -45.18 17.11 13.14
C SER A 992 -44.04 16.52 12.31
N PRO A 993 -44.14 15.24 11.89
CA PRO A 993 -43.09 14.60 11.10
C PRO A 993 -43.00 15.19 9.68
N ILE A 994 -41.79 15.15 9.12
CA ILE A 994 -41.51 15.50 7.73
C ILE A 994 -41.86 14.31 6.85
N THR A 995 -42.78 14.50 5.91
CA THR A 995 -43.22 13.43 5.00
C THR A 995 -42.47 13.41 3.68
N SER A 996 -41.93 14.55 3.25
CA SER A 996 -41.19 14.68 1.99
C SER A 996 -40.17 15.81 2.08
N LEU A 997 -39.04 15.64 1.39
CA LEU A 997 -37.95 16.60 1.34
C LEU A 997 -37.49 16.75 -0.12
N THR A 998 -37.21 17.97 -0.55
CA THR A 998 -36.68 18.26 -1.89
C THR A 998 -35.75 19.46 -1.83
N SER A 999 -34.84 19.57 -2.78
CA SER A 999 -33.97 20.75 -2.91
C SER A 999 -33.90 21.26 -4.35
N ASP A 1000 -33.49 22.52 -4.51
CA ASP A 1000 -33.17 23.14 -5.79
C ASP A 1000 -31.78 22.78 -6.34
N GLY A 1001 -31.04 21.89 -5.66
CA GLY A 1001 -29.64 21.56 -5.96
C GLY A 1001 -28.63 22.56 -5.36
N GLY A 1002 -29.11 23.65 -4.76
CA GLY A 1002 -28.32 24.72 -4.17
C GLY A 1002 -28.46 24.78 -2.65
N ASP A 1003 -28.70 25.99 -2.16
CA ASP A 1003 -28.75 26.29 -0.72
C ASP A 1003 -30.16 26.22 -0.14
N ILE A 1004 -31.18 26.13 -0.99
CA ILE A 1004 -32.58 26.12 -0.59
C ILE A 1004 -33.09 24.70 -0.59
N PHE A 1005 -33.85 24.35 0.44
CA PHE A 1005 -34.60 23.10 0.48
C PHE A 1005 -35.99 23.32 1.05
N VAL A 1006 -36.90 22.42 0.68
CA VAL A 1006 -38.30 22.48 1.04
C VAL A 1006 -38.69 21.17 1.71
N ALA A 1007 -39.36 21.27 2.85
CA ALA A 1007 -39.91 20.14 3.59
C ALA A 1007 -41.45 20.22 3.61
N GLY A 1008 -42.09 19.11 3.28
CA GLY A 1008 -43.51 18.88 3.48
C GLY A 1008 -43.76 18.15 4.79
N PHE A 1009 -44.81 18.55 5.50
CA PHE A 1009 -45.13 18.03 6.83
C PHE A 1009 -46.48 17.32 6.87
N ALA A 1010 -46.65 16.47 7.88
CA ALA A 1010 -47.92 15.77 8.10
C ALA A 1010 -49.08 16.70 8.52
N ASP A 1011 -48.78 17.90 9.03
CA ASP A 1011 -49.77 18.94 9.38
C ASP A 1011 -50.34 19.70 8.17
N GLY A 1012 -49.91 19.35 6.94
CA GLY A 1012 -50.30 20.03 5.71
C GLY A 1012 -49.50 21.30 5.41
N ALA A 1013 -48.51 21.66 6.23
CA ALA A 1013 -47.67 22.83 5.97
C ALA A 1013 -46.45 22.48 5.11
N ILE A 1014 -46.09 23.38 4.22
CA ILE A 1014 -44.85 23.36 3.46
C ILE A 1014 -43.94 24.43 4.06
N ARG A 1015 -42.69 24.07 4.35
CA ARG A 1015 -41.70 25.01 4.89
C ARG A 1015 -40.48 25.05 3.99
N VAL A 1016 -40.01 26.27 3.73
CA VAL A 1016 -38.82 26.54 2.91
C VAL A 1016 -37.70 26.99 3.82
N TYR A 1017 -36.53 26.41 3.62
CA TYR A 1017 -35.33 26.66 4.41
C TYR A 1017 -34.18 27.10 3.51
N ASP A 1018 -33.35 28.01 4.01
CA ASP A 1018 -32.07 28.40 3.40
C ASP A 1018 -30.93 28.06 4.35
N LYS A 1019 -29.98 27.26 3.84
CA LYS A 1019 -28.80 26.78 4.58
C LYS A 1019 -27.78 27.88 4.86
N ARG A 1020 -27.83 29.03 4.17
CA ARG A 1020 -26.89 30.15 4.35
C ARG A 1020 -27.15 30.93 5.63
N ILE A 1021 -28.40 30.93 6.08
CA ILE A 1021 -28.83 31.60 7.32
C ILE A 1021 -28.48 30.68 8.50
N GLN A 1022 -28.21 31.26 9.66
CA GLN A 1022 -27.95 30.46 10.86
C GLN A 1022 -29.09 29.45 11.11
N PRO A 1023 -28.81 28.21 11.54
CA PRO A 1023 -29.81 27.15 11.61
C PRO A 1023 -31.09 27.52 12.36
N ARG A 1024 -30.97 28.33 13.43
CA ARG A 1024 -32.12 28.79 14.21
C ARG A 1024 -33.14 29.57 13.38
N ASP A 1025 -32.68 30.37 12.42
CA ASP A 1025 -33.49 31.27 11.58
C ASP A 1025 -33.55 30.83 10.11
N ALA A 1026 -33.05 29.64 9.81
CA ALA A 1026 -33.00 29.10 8.44
C ALA A 1026 -34.37 28.92 7.79
N MET A 1027 -35.46 28.86 8.57
CA MET A 1027 -36.83 28.76 8.05
C MET A 1027 -37.34 30.11 7.55
N ILE A 1028 -37.41 30.28 6.23
CA ILE A 1028 -37.80 31.56 5.59
C ILE A 1028 -39.32 31.65 5.40
N LEU A 1029 -39.93 30.57 4.89
CA LEU A 1029 -41.34 30.57 4.50
C LEU A 1029 -42.06 29.40 5.16
N THR A 1030 -43.29 29.64 5.61
CA THR A 1030 -44.22 28.60 6.03
C THR A 1030 -45.56 28.86 5.37
N SER A 1031 -46.02 27.91 4.55
CA SER A 1031 -47.28 27.98 3.82
C SER A 1031 -48.16 26.80 4.21
N LYS A 1032 -49.32 27.10 4.79
CA LYS A 1032 -50.29 26.09 5.25
C LYS A 1032 -51.62 26.22 4.52
N GLU A 1033 -51.60 25.94 3.22
CA GLU A 1033 -52.83 25.92 2.40
C GLU A 1033 -53.45 24.52 2.29
N HIS A 1034 -52.65 23.45 2.39
CA HIS A 1034 -53.18 22.08 2.34
C HIS A 1034 -53.90 21.74 3.65
N LYS A 1035 -55.04 21.06 3.53
CA LYS A 1035 -55.87 20.67 4.68
C LYS A 1035 -55.48 19.34 5.31
N ASN A 1036 -54.68 18.53 4.60
CA ASN A 1036 -54.31 17.19 5.00
C ASN A 1036 -52.81 16.96 4.76
N THR A 1037 -52.28 15.86 5.31
CA THR A 1037 -50.89 15.42 5.21
C THR A 1037 -50.36 15.52 3.80
N ILE A 1038 -49.17 16.11 3.65
CA ILE A 1038 -48.49 16.20 2.37
C ILE A 1038 -47.91 14.83 2.01
N THR A 1039 -48.22 14.33 0.82
CA THR A 1039 -47.71 13.02 0.34
C THR A 1039 -46.33 13.14 -0.29
N LYS A 1040 -46.12 14.17 -1.12
CA LYS A 1040 -44.82 14.46 -1.72
C LYS A 1040 -44.68 15.95 -2.06
N VAL A 1041 -43.46 16.45 -1.99
CA VAL A 1041 -43.04 17.77 -2.48
C VAL A 1041 -41.82 17.56 -3.37
N VAL A 1042 -41.84 18.09 -4.58
CA VAL A 1042 -40.76 17.93 -5.56
C VAL A 1042 -40.47 19.25 -6.26
N TRP A 1043 -39.19 19.55 -6.42
CA TRP A 1043 -38.73 20.65 -7.26
C TRP A 1043 -38.67 20.23 -8.73
N GLN A 1044 -39.39 20.92 -9.62
CA GLN A 1044 -39.39 20.58 -11.05
C GLN A 1044 -38.26 21.32 -11.80
N SER A 1045 -37.27 20.56 -12.29
CA SER A 1045 -36.05 21.10 -12.91
C SER A 1045 -36.17 21.13 -14.44
N GLY A 1046 -36.45 22.31 -15.00
CA GLY A 1046 -36.56 22.52 -16.46
C GLY A 1046 -37.85 23.22 -16.93
N ALA A 1047 -38.81 23.41 -16.03
CA ALA A 1047 -40.12 24.01 -16.30
C ALA A 1047 -40.26 25.50 -15.92
N GLY A 1048 -39.20 26.11 -15.33
CA GLY A 1048 -39.30 27.45 -14.72
C GLY A 1048 -39.22 27.49 -13.18
N ARG A 1049 -38.57 26.48 -12.56
CA ARG A 1049 -38.35 26.33 -11.10
C ARG A 1049 -39.64 26.41 -10.26
N GLU A 1050 -40.65 25.65 -10.68
CA GLU A 1050 -41.91 25.51 -9.94
C GLU A 1050 -41.81 24.35 -8.94
N LEU A 1051 -42.27 24.60 -7.72
CA LEU A 1051 -42.34 23.60 -6.65
C LEU A 1051 -43.73 22.97 -6.69
N VAL A 1052 -43.81 21.64 -6.80
CA VAL A 1052 -45.08 20.92 -6.82
C VAL A 1052 -45.25 20.18 -5.51
N SER A 1053 -46.46 20.22 -4.96
CA SER A 1053 -46.83 19.50 -3.74
C SER A 1053 -48.15 18.79 -3.92
N GLY A 1054 -48.30 17.61 -3.32
CA GLY A 1054 -49.56 16.91 -3.25
C GLY A 1054 -49.96 16.61 -1.81
N SER A 1055 -51.26 16.72 -1.54
CA SER A 1055 -51.85 16.35 -0.25
C SER A 1055 -52.64 15.05 -0.36
N LYS A 1056 -52.75 14.32 0.75
CA LYS A 1056 -53.55 13.10 0.87
C LYS A 1056 -55.04 13.32 0.53
N SER A 1057 -55.52 14.57 0.62
CA SER A 1057 -56.86 14.96 0.14
C SER A 1057 -57.05 14.87 -1.37
N GLY A 1058 -55.97 14.71 -2.15
CA GLY A 1058 -56.01 14.73 -3.62
C GLY A 1058 -55.72 16.10 -4.24
N GLU A 1059 -55.51 17.15 -3.43
CA GLU A 1059 -55.09 18.47 -3.89
C GLU A 1059 -53.63 18.47 -4.34
N ILE A 1060 -53.37 18.92 -5.56
CA ILE A 1060 -52.01 19.19 -6.08
C ILE A 1060 -51.86 20.70 -6.22
N LYS A 1061 -50.86 21.28 -5.57
CA LYS A 1061 -50.58 22.72 -5.61
C LYS A 1061 -49.20 22.98 -6.20
N LEU A 1062 -49.15 23.94 -7.12
CA LEU A 1062 -47.91 24.48 -7.68
C LEU A 1062 -47.57 25.81 -7.01
N TRP A 1063 -46.31 25.96 -6.67
CA TRP A 1063 -45.78 27.03 -5.87
C TRP A 1063 -44.63 27.73 -6.59
N ASP A 1064 -44.57 29.03 -6.38
CA ASP A 1064 -43.38 29.83 -6.61
C ASP A 1064 -42.93 30.31 -5.25
N ILE A 1065 -41.73 29.92 -4.82
CA ILE A 1065 -41.21 30.25 -3.47
C ILE A 1065 -41.09 31.76 -3.22
N ARG A 1066 -41.14 32.58 -4.28
CA ARG A 1066 -41.11 34.04 -4.19
C ARG A 1066 -42.47 34.64 -3.85
N VAL A 1067 -43.54 33.85 -3.95
CA VAL A 1067 -44.92 34.24 -3.73
C VAL A 1067 -45.47 33.50 -2.51
N SER A 1068 -46.24 34.20 -1.67
CA SER A 1068 -46.74 33.63 -0.41
C SER A 1068 -47.88 32.61 -0.57
N HIS A 1069 -48.53 32.59 -1.73
CA HIS A 1069 -49.68 31.74 -2.04
C HIS A 1069 -49.40 30.84 -3.25
N SER A 1070 -50.13 29.73 -3.36
CA SER A 1070 -50.01 28.82 -4.51
C SER A 1070 -50.45 29.49 -5.82
N LYS A 1071 -49.71 29.27 -6.91
CA LYS A 1071 -50.00 29.80 -8.25
C LYS A 1071 -51.18 29.09 -8.90
N LEU A 1072 -51.19 27.76 -8.78
CA LEU A 1072 -52.20 26.90 -9.37
C LEU A 1072 -52.56 25.81 -8.36
N THR A 1073 -53.86 25.60 -8.15
CA THR A 1073 -54.38 24.46 -7.41
C THR A 1073 -55.14 23.56 -8.38
N ILE A 1074 -54.64 22.36 -8.58
CA ILE A 1074 -55.29 21.29 -9.34
C ILE A 1074 -56.01 20.41 -8.31
N PHE A 1075 -57.33 20.43 -8.37
CA PHE A 1075 -58.17 19.60 -7.50
C PHE A 1075 -59.41 19.15 -8.26
N ASP A 1076 -59.74 17.87 -8.12
CA ASP A 1076 -60.95 17.27 -8.68
C ASP A 1076 -61.85 16.85 -7.51
N SER A 1077 -63.06 17.42 -7.43
CA SER A 1077 -63.97 17.24 -6.31
C SER A 1077 -64.43 15.80 -6.10
N ASN A 1078 -64.27 14.93 -7.10
CA ASN A 1078 -64.70 13.53 -7.06
C ASN A 1078 -63.57 12.53 -6.71
N THR A 1079 -62.40 12.98 -6.23
CA THR A 1079 -61.27 12.09 -5.93
C THR A 1079 -61.30 11.50 -4.52
N SER A 1080 -60.95 10.21 -4.43
CA SER A 1080 -60.64 9.55 -3.16
C SER A 1080 -59.25 9.96 -2.64
N GLU A 1081 -58.82 9.44 -1.48
CA GLU A 1081 -57.51 9.75 -0.92
C GLU A 1081 -56.37 9.41 -1.90
N MET A 1082 -55.38 10.32 -1.98
CA MET A 1082 -54.19 10.13 -2.80
C MET A 1082 -53.12 9.35 -2.02
N ASN A 1083 -52.64 8.25 -2.60
CA ASN A 1083 -51.66 7.37 -1.96
C ASN A 1083 -50.22 7.81 -2.27
N ALA A 1084 -49.94 8.14 -3.54
CA ALA A 1084 -48.63 8.61 -3.96
C ALA A 1084 -48.75 9.66 -5.07
N LEU A 1085 -47.72 10.48 -5.16
CA LEU A 1085 -47.52 11.51 -6.18
C LEU A 1085 -46.09 11.38 -6.69
N ASP A 1086 -45.86 11.58 -7.98
CA ASP A 1086 -44.53 11.83 -8.49
C ASP A 1086 -44.54 12.88 -9.61
N VAL A 1087 -43.44 13.60 -9.76
CA VAL A 1087 -43.28 14.68 -10.72
C VAL A 1087 -42.14 14.33 -11.65
N HIS A 1088 -42.36 14.47 -12.95
CA HIS A 1088 -41.31 14.24 -13.93
C HIS A 1088 -40.24 15.34 -13.78
N HIS A 1089 -38.98 14.93 -13.62
CA HIS A 1089 -37.91 15.88 -13.25
C HIS A 1089 -37.74 16.99 -14.31
N HIS A 1090 -37.78 16.63 -15.59
CA HIS A 1090 -37.53 17.56 -16.70
C HIS A 1090 -38.74 17.98 -17.57
N ALA A 1091 -39.86 17.27 -17.51
CA ALA A 1091 -41.02 17.51 -18.36
C ALA A 1091 -42.19 17.98 -17.48
N ASN A 1092 -43.11 18.73 -18.07
CA ASN A 1092 -44.20 19.41 -17.35
C ASN A 1092 -45.35 18.45 -17.01
N VAL A 1093 -45.03 17.35 -16.33
CA VAL A 1093 -45.92 16.22 -16.06
C VAL A 1093 -45.88 15.85 -14.58
N VAL A 1094 -47.06 15.69 -13.99
CA VAL A 1094 -47.23 15.14 -12.65
C VAL A 1094 -48.21 13.97 -12.71
N ALA A 1095 -47.88 12.89 -12.01
CA ALA A 1095 -48.73 11.71 -11.90
C ALA A 1095 -49.18 11.52 -10.45
N SER A 1096 -50.45 11.18 -10.26
CA SER A 1096 -51.07 10.90 -8.98
C SER A 1096 -51.81 9.56 -9.02
N VAL A 1097 -51.71 8.81 -7.93
CA VAL A 1097 -52.41 7.53 -7.76
C VAL A 1097 -53.32 7.59 -6.54
N TYR A 1098 -54.53 7.06 -6.70
CA TYR A 1098 -55.62 7.19 -5.74
C TYR A 1098 -56.02 5.82 -5.17
N SER A 1099 -56.61 5.83 -3.98
CA SER A 1099 -57.09 4.62 -3.29
C SER A 1099 -58.15 3.83 -4.06
N ASN A 1100 -58.86 4.48 -4.99
CA ASN A 1100 -59.84 3.85 -5.89
C ASN A 1100 -59.24 3.28 -7.19
N GLN A 1101 -57.93 2.99 -7.19
CA GLN A 1101 -57.17 2.42 -8.31
C GLN A 1101 -57.04 3.32 -9.54
N LEU A 1102 -57.45 4.59 -9.46
CA LEU A 1102 -57.25 5.54 -10.54
C LEU A 1102 -55.82 6.07 -10.54
N ILE A 1103 -55.29 6.22 -11.74
CA ILE A 1103 -54.01 6.85 -12.05
C ILE A 1103 -54.37 8.06 -12.91
N LYS A 1104 -54.07 9.27 -12.42
CA LYS A 1104 -54.28 10.50 -13.17
C LYS A 1104 -52.94 11.15 -13.47
N VAL A 1105 -52.78 11.63 -14.70
CA VAL A 1105 -51.59 12.34 -15.14
C VAL A 1105 -52.01 13.73 -15.61
N TRP A 1106 -51.31 14.75 -15.13
CA TRP A 1106 -51.66 16.15 -15.36
C TRP A 1106 -50.47 16.90 -15.96
N ASN A 1107 -50.78 17.93 -16.74
CA ASN A 1107 -49.80 18.89 -17.22
C ASN A 1107 -49.60 19.99 -16.16
N THR A 1108 -48.35 20.24 -15.76
CA THR A 1108 -48.05 21.21 -14.68
C THR A 1108 -48.25 22.66 -15.09
N ASN A 1109 -48.02 23.02 -16.36
CA ASN A 1109 -48.18 24.40 -16.86
C ASN A 1109 -49.65 24.82 -16.99
N THR A 1110 -50.50 23.92 -17.47
CA THR A 1110 -51.91 24.23 -17.80
C THR A 1110 -52.89 23.76 -16.72
N GLY A 1111 -52.48 22.82 -15.87
CA GLY A 1111 -53.37 22.11 -14.96
C GLY A 1111 -54.34 21.13 -15.66
N ALA A 1112 -54.18 20.91 -16.97
CA ALA A 1112 -55.04 20.03 -17.73
C ALA A 1112 -54.77 18.55 -17.41
N ASN A 1113 -55.83 17.73 -17.40
CA ASN A 1113 -55.72 16.29 -17.26
C ASN A 1113 -55.31 15.66 -18.61
N LEU A 1114 -54.17 14.96 -18.65
CA LEU A 1114 -53.66 14.30 -19.84
C LEU A 1114 -54.27 12.91 -20.03
N SER A 1115 -54.36 12.13 -18.94
CA SER A 1115 -54.93 10.78 -18.99
C SER A 1115 -55.45 10.33 -17.63
N VAL A 1116 -56.54 9.56 -17.67
CA VAL A 1116 -57.08 8.82 -16.53
C VAL A 1116 -57.08 7.34 -16.89
N THR A 1117 -56.31 6.55 -16.15
CA THR A 1117 -56.16 5.11 -16.36
C THR A 1117 -56.52 4.40 -15.07
N ARG A 1118 -57.22 3.27 -15.14
CA ARG A 1118 -57.45 2.41 -13.96
C ARG A 1118 -56.37 1.32 -13.94
N TYR A 1119 -55.81 1.05 -12.77
CA TYR A 1119 -54.87 -0.06 -12.60
C TYR A 1119 -55.58 -1.38 -12.95
N ASN A 1120 -55.04 -2.09 -13.94
CA ASN A 1120 -55.54 -3.41 -14.31
C ASN A 1120 -55.06 -4.42 -13.26
N THR A 1121 -55.99 -4.90 -12.46
CA THR A 1121 -55.74 -6.02 -11.57
C THR A 1121 -55.74 -7.29 -12.41
N GLY A 1122 -54.80 -8.20 -12.20
CA GLY A 1122 -54.84 -9.52 -12.85
C GLY A 1122 -56.17 -10.24 -12.57
N PHE A 1123 -56.42 -11.36 -13.24
CA PHE A 1123 -57.69 -12.12 -13.20
C PHE A 1123 -58.27 -12.42 -11.78
N LEU A 1124 -57.45 -12.33 -10.72
CA LEU A 1124 -57.82 -12.57 -9.31
C LEU A 1124 -57.81 -11.32 -8.40
N GLY A 1125 -57.38 -10.13 -8.85
CA GLY A 1125 -57.04 -9.00 -7.98
C GLY A 1125 -58.18 -8.02 -7.68
N TRP A 1126 -59.37 -8.46 -7.27
CA TRP A 1126 -60.43 -7.53 -6.86
C TRP A 1126 -60.05 -6.86 -5.52
N GLY A 1127 -59.63 -5.59 -5.56
CA GLY A 1127 -59.36 -4.78 -4.36
C GLY A 1127 -57.91 -4.36 -4.11
N ALA A 1128 -56.96 -4.65 -5.01
CA ALA A 1128 -55.58 -4.19 -4.85
C ALA A 1128 -55.49 -2.65 -4.81
N GLN A 1129 -54.75 -2.09 -3.85
CA GLN A 1129 -54.51 -0.65 -3.78
C GLN A 1129 -53.16 -0.31 -4.38
N VAL A 1130 -53.09 0.82 -5.09
CA VAL A 1130 -51.82 1.31 -5.63
C VAL A 1130 -51.06 2.00 -4.50
N THR A 1131 -49.84 1.55 -4.23
CA THR A 1131 -49.03 1.96 -3.06
C THR A 1131 -47.96 2.96 -3.44
N SER A 1132 -47.32 2.76 -4.60
CA SER A 1132 -46.13 3.50 -5.01
C SER A 1132 -46.16 3.88 -6.49
N LEU A 1133 -45.49 4.99 -6.80
CA LEU A 1133 -45.41 5.58 -8.13
C LEU A 1133 -44.01 6.18 -8.32
N ALA A 1134 -43.42 5.96 -9.49
CA ALA A 1134 -42.19 6.61 -9.91
C ALA A 1134 -42.23 6.99 -11.41
N LEU A 1135 -41.76 8.18 -11.74
CA LEU A 1135 -41.54 8.65 -13.11
C LEU A 1135 -40.04 8.58 -13.44
N ALA A 1136 -39.71 8.11 -14.64
CA ALA A 1136 -38.32 8.14 -15.11
C ALA A 1136 -37.89 9.59 -15.42
N GLY A 1137 -36.63 9.92 -15.11
CA GLY A 1137 -36.13 11.31 -15.20
C GLY A 1137 -36.04 11.84 -16.64
N HIS A 1138 -35.48 11.04 -17.57
CA HIS A 1138 -35.35 11.39 -19.00
C HIS A 1138 -36.31 10.63 -19.91
N HIS A 1139 -36.76 9.45 -19.49
CA HIS A 1139 -37.62 8.60 -20.31
C HIS A 1139 -39.10 8.84 -20.01
N MET A 1140 -39.95 8.71 -21.03
CA MET A 1140 -41.40 8.87 -20.91
C MET A 1140 -42.09 7.60 -20.39
N VAL A 1141 -41.65 7.13 -19.22
CA VAL A 1141 -42.11 5.89 -18.58
C VAL A 1141 -42.44 6.16 -17.12
N MET A 1142 -43.53 5.57 -16.63
CA MET A 1142 -43.91 5.55 -15.22
C MET A 1142 -44.07 4.11 -14.73
N ALA A 1143 -43.64 3.87 -13.49
CA ALA A 1143 -43.78 2.61 -12.80
C ALA A 1143 -44.78 2.73 -11.65
N ILE A 1144 -45.62 1.71 -11.49
CA ILE A 1144 -46.71 1.68 -10.53
C ILE A 1144 -46.66 0.37 -9.77
N GLY A 1145 -46.58 0.45 -8.45
CA GLY A 1145 -46.61 -0.69 -7.55
C GLY A 1145 -47.95 -0.77 -6.82
N ALA A 1146 -48.46 -1.99 -6.63
CA ALA A 1146 -49.71 -2.23 -5.92
C ALA A 1146 -49.59 -3.33 -4.87
N THR A 1147 -50.57 -3.41 -3.96
CA THR A 1147 -50.63 -4.40 -2.87
C THR A 1147 -50.77 -5.85 -3.33
N ASP A 1148 -50.97 -6.10 -4.64
CA ASP A 1148 -51.03 -7.44 -5.22
C ASP A 1148 -49.64 -8.00 -5.59
N ASN A 1149 -48.56 -7.37 -5.12
CA ASN A 1149 -47.16 -7.69 -5.40
C ASN A 1149 -46.72 -7.45 -6.85
N TYR A 1150 -47.59 -6.89 -7.70
CA TYR A 1150 -47.26 -6.63 -9.10
C TYR A 1150 -46.77 -5.19 -9.32
N LEU A 1151 -45.94 -5.06 -10.34
CA LEU A 1151 -45.39 -3.81 -10.86
C LEU A 1151 -45.89 -3.62 -12.30
N SER A 1152 -46.56 -2.51 -12.57
CA SER A 1152 -47.01 -2.12 -13.91
C SER A 1152 -46.18 -0.96 -14.45
N LEU A 1153 -45.71 -1.07 -15.69
CA LEU A 1153 -45.07 0.03 -16.40
C LEU A 1153 -46.02 0.61 -17.45
N TYR A 1154 -46.12 1.93 -17.46
CA TYR A 1154 -46.86 2.68 -18.47
C TYR A 1154 -45.94 3.66 -19.18
N GLY A 1155 -46.16 3.86 -20.47
CA GLY A 1155 -45.52 4.90 -21.25
C GLY A 1155 -46.53 5.75 -21.97
N VAL A 1156 -45.99 6.63 -22.80
CA VAL A 1156 -46.79 7.49 -23.66
C VAL A 1156 -47.28 6.74 -24.90
N ALA A 1157 -48.56 6.93 -25.22
CA ALA A 1157 -49.11 6.48 -26.49
C ALA A 1157 -48.59 7.38 -27.62
N ASN A 1158 -47.94 6.80 -28.63
CA ASN A 1158 -47.64 7.53 -29.86
C ASN A 1158 -48.97 7.91 -30.51
N ASN A 1159 -49.21 9.21 -30.70
CA ASN A 1159 -50.33 9.70 -31.50
C ASN A 1159 -50.15 9.33 -32.97
#